data_AF-A0A3Q0DXX3-F1
#
_entry.id   AF-A0A3Q0DXX3-F1
#
_cell.length_a   1.000
_cell.length_b   1.000
_cell.length_c   1.000
_cell.angle_alpha   90.00
_cell.angle_beta   90.00
_cell.angle_gamma   90.00
#
_symmetry.space_group_name_H-M   'P 1'
#
loop_
_entity.id
_entity.type
_entity.pdbx_description
1 polymer ?
#
loop_
_entity_poly.entity_id
_entity_poly.type
_entity_poly.pdbx_seq_one_letter_code
_entity_poly.pdbx_strand_id
1 'polypeptide(L)'
;MGGRQWRAFAPPPLLLLLLLLLLPQLLGLGQPVWPAMVALALHWLLGNPMCSALLGLGLLALPWLVPWNLHWLSLLAAALTFILLPARPPPGLRWLPADVAYLVKILRLGLDIRARLGRQPPDTFVDAFERQVRAQPGHTPLVCTGRGACSVTLGELDAQACRAAWALKAELDGSEGLHTQEPAALLVGASRAVPALRHIPADLQETLEEILPKLQAENIHCFYLGHASPTLGVRALGVALDAAPSHPVPANLRAGITRRSPALFIYTSGTTGLPKPAILTHERVLQMSKMLSLCGATADDVVYTVLPLYHVMGLVLGVLGCLELGATCVLAPKFSASCFWDDCRQHGVTVIQYVGEVLRYLCNTPQRPEDRTHAVRLAMGNGLRADVWETFQQRFGPIRIWEIYGSTEGNIGLVNYVGRCGALGKISCLLRMLSPFELVQYDMEMEEPVRDKQGFCIPVGPGEAGLLLTRVVGHHPFLGYRGPRELSERKLVQDVRRQGDVYYNTGDVLAMDREGFLYFRDRLGDTFRWKGENVSTREVEGVLSQVDFLQEANVYGVSVPGCEGKVGMAAVQLVPGQTFDGRKLYRHVRAWLPDYARPHFIRIQDVLEITSTFKLVKTRLVREGFNVDVVVDPLFVLDHGAQAFRPLTTDIHRAVCEGTWRL
;
A
#
# COMPACT_ATOMS: atom_id res chain seq x y z
N MET A 1 8.22 33.09 35.87
CA MET A 1 9.51 33.71 36.24
C MET A 1 10.63 32.70 35.96
N GLY A 2 11.71 33.13 35.30
CA GLY A 2 12.87 32.27 35.05
C GLY A 2 13.34 32.25 33.59
N GLY A 3 13.55 33.42 32.98
CA GLY A 3 14.33 33.52 31.75
C GLY A 3 15.82 33.30 32.05
N ARG A 4 16.49 32.45 31.26
CA ARG A 4 17.95 32.50 31.06
C ARG A 4 18.29 32.20 29.61
N GLN A 5 18.61 33.28 28.91
CA GLN A 5 19.73 33.47 27.99
C GLN A 5 20.08 32.29 27.05
N TRP A 6 19.52 32.33 25.84
CA TRP A 6 20.20 31.79 24.66
C TRP A 6 20.94 32.96 23.99
N ARG A 7 22.24 33.05 24.27
CA ARG A 7 23.13 33.93 23.50
C ARG A 7 23.17 33.41 22.07
N ALA A 8 22.79 34.28 21.15
CA ALA A 8 22.89 34.09 19.72
C ALA A 8 24.33 33.73 19.32
N PHE A 9 24.49 32.62 18.59
CA PHE A 9 25.62 32.46 17.67
C PHE A 9 25.36 33.39 16.47
N ALA A 10 25.60 34.69 16.67
CA ALA A 10 25.77 35.61 15.56
C ALA A 10 27.18 35.36 14.99
N PRO A 11 27.35 35.11 13.68
CA PRO A 11 28.68 35.14 13.07
C PRO A 11 29.25 36.57 13.21
N PRO A 12 30.57 36.74 13.27
CA PRO A 12 31.16 38.06 13.48
C PRO A 12 30.72 39.01 12.35
N PRO A 13 30.40 40.29 12.68
CA PRO A 13 29.91 41.28 11.71
C PRO A 13 30.88 41.50 10.54
N LEU A 14 32.16 41.14 10.68
CA LEU A 14 33.16 41.15 9.61
C LEU A 14 32.81 40.24 8.42
N LEU A 15 32.17 39.08 8.64
CA LEU A 15 31.89 38.11 7.57
C LEU A 15 30.71 38.53 6.69
N LEU A 16 29.71 39.17 7.30
CA LEU A 16 28.56 39.77 6.61
C LEU A 16 29.00 41.02 5.83
N LEU A 17 29.94 41.80 6.39
CA LEU A 17 30.58 42.93 5.71
C LEU A 17 31.39 42.46 4.50
N LEU A 18 32.09 41.32 4.59
CA LEU A 18 32.82 40.70 3.49
C LEU A 18 31.90 40.23 2.37
N LEU A 19 30.77 39.60 2.69
CA LEU A 19 29.74 39.23 1.70
C LEU A 19 29.06 40.47 1.07
N LEU A 20 28.83 41.53 1.85
CA LEU A 20 28.30 42.82 1.39
C LEU A 20 29.29 43.60 0.50
N LEU A 21 30.60 43.48 0.75
CA LEU A 21 31.65 44.06 -0.08
C LEU A 21 31.89 43.24 -1.37
N LEU A 22 31.66 41.92 -1.32
CA LEU A 22 31.76 41.02 -2.46
C LEU A 22 30.54 41.09 -3.40
N LEU A 23 29.35 41.44 -2.93
CA LEU A 23 28.14 41.49 -3.77
C LEU A 23 28.22 42.51 -4.92
N PRO A 24 28.64 43.78 -4.70
CA PRO A 24 28.85 44.75 -5.78
C PRO A 24 29.98 44.34 -6.72
N GLN A 25 31.00 43.65 -6.19
CA GLN A 25 32.11 43.12 -6.98
C GLN A 25 31.69 41.92 -7.86
N LEU A 26 30.80 41.05 -7.38
CA LEU A 26 30.22 39.93 -8.13
C LEU A 26 29.20 40.40 -9.18
N LEU A 27 28.48 41.49 -8.92
CA LEU A 27 27.52 42.13 -9.84
C LEU A 27 28.21 42.94 -10.95
N GLY A 28 29.36 43.56 -10.66
CA GLY A 28 30.23 44.17 -11.69
C GLY A 28 30.90 43.16 -12.63
N LEU A 29 30.84 41.85 -12.32
CA LEU A 29 31.53 40.75 -13.01
C LEU A 29 30.58 39.78 -13.74
N GLY A 30 29.30 40.12 -13.92
CA GLY A 30 28.36 39.37 -14.77
C GLY A 30 28.12 37.89 -14.39
N GLN A 31 28.21 37.54 -13.10
CA GLN A 31 28.08 36.16 -12.61
C GLN A 31 26.62 35.69 -12.50
N PRO A 32 26.31 34.38 -12.58
CA PRO A 32 25.00 33.86 -12.24
C PRO A 32 24.74 34.14 -10.76
N VAL A 33 23.75 34.99 -10.47
CA VAL A 33 23.39 35.40 -9.10
C VAL A 33 22.69 34.25 -8.36
N TRP A 34 22.26 33.19 -9.04
CA TRP A 34 21.46 32.11 -8.45
C TRP A 34 22.12 31.41 -7.25
N PRO A 35 23.45 31.20 -7.11
CA PRO A 35 24.03 30.62 -5.90
C PRO A 35 23.94 31.59 -4.71
N ALA A 36 24.14 32.89 -4.95
CA ALA A 36 23.97 33.93 -3.94
C ALA A 36 22.48 34.14 -3.60
N MET A 37 21.59 34.07 -4.60
CA MET A 37 20.14 34.09 -4.39
C MET A 37 19.64 32.80 -3.73
N VAL A 38 20.25 31.64 -3.97
CA VAL A 38 19.95 30.38 -3.27
C VAL A 38 20.49 30.46 -1.85
N ALA A 39 21.66 31.05 -1.61
CA ALA A 39 22.17 31.31 -0.27
C ALA A 39 21.31 32.32 0.51
N LEU A 40 20.85 33.38 -0.16
CA LEU A 40 19.90 34.37 0.37
C LEU A 40 18.50 33.78 0.55
N ALA A 41 18.04 32.92 -0.36
CA ALA A 41 16.75 32.21 -0.26
C ALA A 41 16.79 31.14 0.83
N LEU A 42 17.92 30.44 0.99
CA LEU A 42 18.20 29.56 2.13
C LEU A 42 18.23 30.39 3.42
N HIS A 43 18.84 31.57 3.44
CA HIS A 43 18.83 32.48 4.60
C HIS A 43 17.45 33.09 4.89
N TRP A 44 16.64 33.33 3.85
CA TRP A 44 15.24 33.75 3.94
C TRP A 44 14.36 32.62 4.48
N LEU A 45 14.55 31.38 4.01
CA LEU A 45 13.97 30.15 4.57
C LEU A 45 14.39 29.91 6.04
N LEU A 46 15.56 30.40 6.43
CA LEU A 46 16.09 30.38 7.80
C LEU A 46 15.62 31.58 8.65
N GLY A 47 14.77 32.46 8.12
CA GLY A 47 13.99 33.44 8.91
C GLY A 47 14.63 34.80 9.17
N ASN A 48 15.55 35.30 8.33
CA ASN A 48 16.16 36.62 8.52
C ASN A 48 15.41 37.75 7.77
N PRO A 49 14.76 38.70 8.48
CA PRO A 49 13.93 39.76 7.87
C PRO A 49 14.72 40.86 7.13
N MET A 50 16.05 40.95 7.26
CA MET A 50 16.85 41.91 6.47
C MET A 50 17.09 41.46 5.01
N CYS A 51 16.88 40.17 4.70
CA CYS A 51 17.12 39.64 3.36
C CYS A 51 16.07 40.10 2.34
N SER A 52 14.86 40.46 2.77
CA SER A 52 13.78 40.96 1.89
C SER A 52 14.10 42.33 1.28
N ALA A 53 14.74 43.22 2.05
CA ALA A 53 15.17 44.54 1.59
C ALA A 53 16.28 44.44 0.53
N LEU A 54 17.21 43.48 0.71
CA LEU A 54 18.35 43.28 -0.19
C LEU A 54 17.96 42.56 -1.49
N LEU A 55 17.00 41.63 -1.43
CA LEU A 55 16.42 40.99 -2.63
C LEU A 55 15.64 42.01 -3.48
N GLY A 56 14.93 42.94 -2.85
CA GLY A 56 14.26 44.06 -3.53
C GLY A 56 15.23 45.01 -4.23
N LEU A 57 16.37 45.33 -3.59
CA LEU A 57 17.41 46.18 -4.18
C LEU A 57 18.16 45.50 -5.34
N GLY A 58 18.38 44.18 -5.26
CA GLY A 58 19.01 43.40 -6.33
C GLY A 58 18.16 43.29 -7.60
N LEU A 59 16.83 43.21 -7.46
CA LEU A 59 15.89 43.16 -8.59
C LEU A 59 15.78 44.49 -9.34
N LEU A 60 16.02 45.63 -8.67
CA LEU A 60 15.96 46.97 -9.28
C LEU A 60 17.19 47.30 -10.14
N ALA A 61 18.31 46.62 -9.94
CA ALA A 61 19.57 46.88 -10.65
C ALA A 61 19.77 46.03 -11.93
N LEU A 62 18.81 45.16 -12.26
CA LEU A 62 18.90 44.15 -13.32
C LEU A 62 19.08 44.64 -14.78
N PRO A 63 18.69 45.86 -15.21
CA PRO A 63 18.75 46.22 -16.64
C PRO A 63 20.12 46.66 -17.20
N TRP A 64 21.15 46.85 -16.37
CA TRP A 64 22.29 47.68 -16.79
C TRP A 64 23.62 46.99 -17.09
N LEU A 65 23.81 45.68 -16.88
CA LEU A 65 25.18 45.12 -16.89
C LEU A 65 25.29 43.68 -17.45
N VAL A 66 25.92 43.58 -18.63
CA VAL A 66 26.45 42.38 -19.33
C VAL A 66 27.70 42.88 -20.12
N PRO A 67 28.75 42.09 -20.50
CA PRO A 67 29.12 40.68 -20.23
C PRO A 67 30.57 40.48 -19.66
N TRP A 68 30.95 39.20 -19.44
CA TRP A 68 32.29 38.53 -19.45
C TRP A 68 32.68 37.77 -18.15
N ASN A 69 33.09 36.50 -18.33
CA ASN A 69 33.16 35.37 -17.38
C ASN A 69 34.46 35.25 -16.55
N LEU A 70 34.39 34.59 -15.36
CA LEU A 70 35.36 33.60 -14.83
C LEU A 70 34.72 32.74 -13.71
N HIS A 71 34.87 31.41 -13.75
CA HIS A 71 34.02 30.41 -13.05
C HIS A 71 34.49 29.89 -11.66
N TRP A 72 35.65 30.26 -11.13
CA TRP A 72 36.24 29.60 -9.95
C TRP A 72 35.80 30.18 -8.59
N LEU A 73 35.42 31.46 -8.53
CA LEU A 73 34.99 32.12 -7.30
C LEU A 73 33.60 31.65 -6.82
N SER A 74 32.71 31.31 -7.75
CA SER A 74 31.39 30.73 -7.44
C SER A 74 31.51 29.31 -6.89
N LEU A 75 32.48 28.52 -7.37
CA LEU A 75 32.83 27.21 -6.80
C LEU A 75 33.45 27.34 -5.40
N LEU A 76 34.32 28.34 -5.19
CA LEU A 76 34.92 28.61 -3.88
C LEU A 76 33.86 29.07 -2.86
N ALA A 77 32.94 29.95 -3.26
CA ALA A 77 31.83 30.41 -2.44
C ALA A 77 30.86 29.26 -2.10
N ALA A 78 30.53 28.40 -3.07
CA ALA A 78 29.74 27.19 -2.82
C ALA A 78 30.47 26.23 -1.85
N ALA A 79 31.76 25.99 -2.04
CA ALA A 79 32.57 25.16 -1.15
C ALA A 79 32.63 25.71 0.29
N LEU A 80 32.86 27.02 0.45
CA LEU A 80 32.81 27.70 1.75
C LEU A 80 31.42 27.59 2.40
N THR A 81 30.34 27.71 1.61
CA THR A 81 28.97 27.55 2.10
C THR A 81 28.70 26.11 2.56
N PHE A 82 29.25 25.11 1.89
CA PHE A 82 29.19 23.69 2.31
C PHE A 82 30.01 23.40 3.56
N ILE A 83 31.16 24.05 3.74
CA ILE A 83 32.00 23.93 4.95
C ILE A 83 31.33 24.59 6.16
N LEU A 84 30.57 25.67 5.94
CA LEU A 84 29.90 26.45 6.99
C LEU A 84 28.48 25.97 7.31
N LEU A 85 27.93 25.02 6.52
CA LEU A 85 26.66 24.36 6.85
C LEU A 85 26.85 23.55 8.16
N PRO A 86 26.01 23.76 9.18
CA PRO A 86 26.12 22.99 10.42
C PRO A 86 25.99 21.50 10.10
N ALA A 87 26.86 20.67 10.70
CA ALA A 87 26.88 19.22 10.50
C ALA A 87 25.53 18.54 10.78
N ARG A 88 24.61 19.23 11.48
CA ARG A 88 23.21 18.85 11.62
C ARG A 88 22.31 20.02 11.23
N PRO A 89 21.31 19.82 10.35
CA PRO A 89 20.33 20.86 10.06
C PRO A 89 19.57 21.28 11.33
N PRO A 90 19.10 22.54 11.40
CA PRO A 90 18.29 23.01 12.53
C PRO A 90 17.04 22.13 12.69
N PRO A 91 16.43 22.05 13.89
CA PRO A 91 15.32 21.14 14.18
C PRO A 91 14.20 21.13 13.13
N GLY A 92 13.83 22.31 12.61
CA GLY A 92 12.80 22.46 11.57
C GLY A 92 13.18 21.99 10.17
N LEU A 93 14.45 21.64 9.91
CA LEU A 93 14.96 21.13 8.62
C LEU A 93 15.58 19.73 8.74
N ARG A 94 15.42 19.04 9.87
CA ARG A 94 15.93 17.67 10.05
C ARG A 94 15.33 16.65 9.08
N TRP A 95 14.16 16.95 8.52
CA TRP A 95 13.53 16.15 7.49
C TRP A 95 14.23 16.24 6.12
N LEU A 96 14.88 17.36 5.82
CA LEU A 96 15.32 17.70 4.47
C LEU A 96 16.28 16.66 3.85
N PRO A 97 17.30 16.13 4.56
CA PRO A 97 18.22 15.17 3.97
C PRO A 97 17.53 13.86 3.55
N ALA A 98 16.62 13.35 4.38
CA ALA A 98 15.89 12.11 4.09
C ALA A 98 14.97 12.28 2.88
N ASP A 99 14.25 13.40 2.82
CA ASP A 99 13.31 13.70 1.76
C ASP A 99 14.03 13.97 0.43
N VAL A 100 15.17 14.68 0.44
CA VAL A 100 16.01 14.89 -0.76
C VAL A 100 16.59 13.57 -1.24
N ALA A 101 17.13 12.74 -0.34
CA ALA A 101 17.65 11.43 -0.72
C ALA A 101 16.58 10.54 -1.35
N TYR A 102 15.38 10.51 -0.76
CA TYR A 102 14.24 9.76 -1.30
C TYR A 102 13.77 10.34 -2.65
N LEU A 103 13.68 11.67 -2.78
CA LEU A 103 13.33 12.35 -4.01
C LEU A 103 14.28 12.00 -5.16
N VAL A 104 15.59 12.04 -4.91
CA VAL A 104 16.61 11.66 -5.90
C VAL A 104 16.44 10.19 -6.31
N LYS A 105 16.15 9.28 -5.37
CA LYS A 105 15.89 7.87 -5.68
C LYS A 105 14.66 7.71 -6.58
N ILE A 106 13.54 8.35 -6.25
CA ILE A 106 12.30 8.28 -7.04
C ILE A 106 12.49 8.89 -8.43
N LEU A 107 13.20 10.02 -8.54
CA LEU A 107 13.48 10.64 -9.84
C LEU A 107 14.38 9.75 -10.71
N ARG A 108 15.44 9.16 -10.15
CA ARG A 108 16.28 8.19 -10.85
C ARG A 108 15.49 6.97 -11.32
N LEU A 109 14.64 6.43 -10.45
CA LEU A 109 13.74 5.33 -10.76
C LEU A 109 12.81 5.67 -11.95
N GLY A 110 12.15 6.82 -11.90
CA GLY A 110 11.26 7.27 -12.97
C GLY A 110 11.98 7.49 -14.31
N LEU A 111 13.19 8.06 -14.29
CA LEU A 111 14.01 8.25 -15.48
C LEU A 111 14.48 6.92 -16.07
N ASP A 112 14.92 5.98 -15.24
CA ASP A 112 15.33 4.63 -15.66
C ASP A 112 14.18 3.89 -16.36
N ILE A 113 12.99 3.86 -15.74
CA ILE A 113 11.81 3.21 -16.33
C ILE A 113 11.42 3.87 -17.65
N ARG A 114 11.45 5.21 -17.72
CA ARG A 114 11.14 5.94 -18.95
C ARG A 114 12.16 5.66 -20.05
N ALA A 115 13.44 5.58 -19.71
CA ALA A 115 14.50 5.26 -20.66
C ALA A 115 14.37 3.83 -21.20
N ARG A 116 14.05 2.87 -20.32
CA ARG A 116 13.82 1.46 -20.68
C ARG A 116 12.64 1.29 -21.62
N LEU A 117 11.47 1.81 -21.23
CA LEU A 117 10.24 1.68 -22.02
C LEU A 117 10.18 2.60 -23.24
N GLY A 118 11.14 3.52 -23.40
CA GLY A 118 11.28 4.38 -24.58
C GLY A 118 12.09 3.77 -25.73
N ARG A 119 12.71 2.59 -25.53
CA ARG A 119 13.44 1.86 -26.58
C ARG A 119 12.48 1.19 -27.57
N GLN A 120 13.01 0.80 -28.74
CA GLN A 120 12.29 -0.01 -29.71
C GLN A 120 13.14 -1.23 -30.13
N PRO A 121 12.74 -2.47 -29.75
CA PRO A 121 11.61 -2.80 -28.86
C PRO A 121 11.81 -2.26 -27.43
N PRO A 122 10.73 -2.08 -26.64
CA PRO A 122 10.82 -1.60 -25.26
C PRO A 122 11.58 -2.59 -24.36
N ASP A 123 12.39 -2.08 -23.43
CA ASP A 123 13.07 -2.89 -22.40
C ASP A 123 12.12 -3.09 -21.21
N THR A 124 11.34 -4.17 -21.28
CA THR A 124 10.32 -4.54 -20.30
C THR A 124 10.90 -5.31 -19.11
N PHE A 125 10.03 -5.80 -18.23
CA PHE A 125 10.40 -6.76 -17.19
C PHE A 125 11.02 -8.04 -17.80
N VAL A 126 10.47 -8.52 -18.91
CA VAL A 126 10.94 -9.75 -19.57
C VAL A 126 12.38 -9.56 -20.07
N ASP A 127 12.70 -8.41 -20.64
CA ASP A 127 14.05 -8.07 -21.09
C ASP A 127 15.08 -7.96 -19.94
N ALA A 128 14.65 -7.51 -18.75
CA ALA A 128 15.49 -7.54 -17.56
C ALA A 128 15.72 -8.96 -17.05
N PHE A 129 14.66 -9.77 -17.01
CA PHE A 129 14.73 -11.17 -16.63
C PHE A 129 15.64 -11.98 -17.57
N GLU A 130 15.46 -11.88 -18.89
CA GLU A 130 16.30 -12.56 -19.90
C GLU A 130 17.79 -12.18 -19.76
N ARG A 131 18.09 -10.91 -19.41
CA ARG A 131 19.48 -10.48 -19.15
C ARG A 131 20.08 -11.17 -17.91
N GLN A 132 19.30 -11.34 -16.85
CA GLN A 132 19.76 -12.07 -15.68
C GLN A 132 19.95 -13.56 -15.98
N VAL A 133 19.05 -14.18 -16.73
CA VAL A 133 19.17 -15.58 -17.15
C VAL A 133 20.46 -15.79 -17.95
N ARG A 134 20.80 -14.89 -18.88
CA ARG A 134 22.07 -14.96 -19.63
C ARG A 134 23.30 -14.77 -18.76
N ALA A 135 23.21 -13.91 -17.75
CA ALA A 135 24.33 -13.63 -16.85
C ALA A 135 24.58 -14.78 -15.85
N GLN A 136 23.51 -15.39 -15.31
CA GLN A 136 23.58 -16.35 -14.20
C GLN A 136 22.50 -17.44 -14.32
N PRO A 137 22.53 -18.31 -15.35
CA PRO A 137 21.46 -19.28 -15.58
C PRO A 137 21.25 -20.28 -14.44
N GLY A 138 22.31 -20.57 -13.67
CA GLY A 138 22.27 -21.50 -12.53
C GLY A 138 21.85 -20.85 -11.19
N HIS A 139 21.64 -19.54 -11.12
CA HIS A 139 21.14 -18.90 -9.89
C HIS A 139 19.72 -19.39 -9.59
N THR A 140 19.38 -19.52 -8.31
CA THR A 140 18.08 -20.00 -7.83
C THR A 140 17.21 -18.82 -7.36
N PRO A 141 16.39 -18.23 -8.26
CA PRO A 141 15.54 -17.09 -7.94
C PRO A 141 14.29 -17.47 -7.14
N LEU A 142 13.86 -18.73 -7.19
CA LEU A 142 12.61 -19.17 -6.58
C LEU A 142 12.80 -20.49 -5.84
N VAL A 143 12.45 -20.49 -4.55
CA VAL A 143 12.42 -21.66 -3.68
C VAL A 143 11.00 -21.79 -3.14
N CYS A 144 10.28 -22.82 -3.56
CA CYS A 144 8.95 -23.12 -3.05
C CYS A 144 9.05 -24.05 -1.84
N THR A 145 8.33 -23.74 -0.76
CA THR A 145 8.31 -24.56 0.47
C THR A 145 7.06 -25.43 0.58
N GLY A 146 7.01 -26.33 1.56
CA GLY A 146 5.86 -27.19 1.82
C GLY A 146 5.87 -28.53 1.08
N ARG A 147 4.69 -29.16 0.91
CA ARG A 147 4.57 -30.45 0.22
C ARG A 147 4.93 -30.26 -1.26
N GLY A 148 6.02 -30.90 -1.68
CA GLY A 148 6.59 -30.72 -3.02
C GLY A 148 7.61 -29.59 -3.12
N ALA A 149 8.25 -29.20 -2.00
CA ALA A 149 9.31 -28.19 -2.00
C ALA A 149 10.30 -28.38 -3.16
N CYS A 150 10.57 -27.29 -3.88
CA CYS A 150 11.45 -27.30 -5.03
C CYS A 150 12.20 -25.97 -5.15
N SER A 151 13.38 -26.04 -5.74
CA SER A 151 14.15 -24.88 -6.18
C SER A 151 14.10 -24.84 -7.69
N VAL A 152 13.81 -23.66 -8.26
CA VAL A 152 13.81 -23.45 -9.71
C VAL A 152 14.92 -22.48 -10.03
N THR A 153 15.79 -22.85 -10.96
CA THR A 153 16.87 -21.98 -11.45
C THR A 153 16.35 -20.96 -12.46
N LEU A 154 17.12 -19.88 -12.70
CA LEU A 154 16.78 -18.89 -13.73
C LEU A 154 16.62 -19.54 -15.12
N GLY A 155 17.52 -20.46 -15.49
CA GLY A 155 17.44 -21.16 -16.77
C GLY A 155 16.22 -22.06 -16.92
N GLU A 156 15.83 -22.78 -15.86
CA GLU A 156 14.61 -23.61 -15.87
C GLU A 156 13.34 -22.74 -15.96
N LEU A 157 13.30 -21.65 -15.20
CA LEU A 157 12.19 -20.71 -15.20
C LEU A 157 12.03 -20.05 -16.58
N ASP A 158 13.12 -19.64 -17.21
CA ASP A 158 13.13 -19.07 -18.56
C ASP A 158 12.67 -20.07 -19.62
N ALA A 159 13.16 -21.32 -19.55
CA ALA A 159 12.74 -22.37 -20.46
C ALA A 159 11.23 -22.66 -20.35
N GLN A 160 10.69 -22.67 -19.13
CA GLN A 160 9.24 -22.83 -18.90
C GLN A 160 8.44 -21.61 -19.39
N ALA A 161 8.93 -20.39 -19.15
CA ALA A 161 8.29 -19.16 -19.63
C ALA A 161 8.26 -19.11 -21.16
N CYS A 162 9.35 -19.51 -21.83
CA CYS A 162 9.40 -19.60 -23.29
C CYS A 162 8.41 -20.64 -23.83
N ARG A 163 8.34 -21.83 -23.23
CA ARG A 163 7.34 -22.85 -23.61
C ARG A 163 5.91 -22.33 -23.47
N ALA A 164 5.61 -21.65 -22.37
CA ALA A 164 4.29 -21.06 -22.14
C ALA A 164 3.95 -19.99 -23.19
N ALA A 165 4.90 -19.11 -23.52
CA ALA A 165 4.70 -18.09 -24.54
C ALA A 165 4.43 -18.69 -25.93
N TRP A 166 5.18 -19.71 -26.34
CA TRP A 166 4.98 -20.39 -27.62
C TRP A 166 3.67 -21.20 -27.66
N ALA A 167 3.33 -21.91 -26.59
CA ALA A 167 2.07 -22.65 -26.48
C ALA A 167 0.87 -21.70 -26.59
N LEU A 168 0.88 -20.59 -25.83
CA LEU A 168 -0.19 -19.59 -25.88
C LEU A 168 -0.30 -18.93 -27.25
N LYS A 169 0.84 -18.61 -27.88
CA LYS A 169 0.85 -18.07 -29.24
C LYS A 169 0.17 -19.02 -30.23
N ALA A 170 0.52 -20.30 -30.20
CA ALA A 170 -0.08 -21.29 -31.10
C ALA A 170 -1.59 -21.46 -30.87
N GLU A 171 -2.03 -21.50 -29.61
CA GLU A 171 -3.45 -21.64 -29.26
C GLU A 171 -4.28 -20.41 -29.67
N LEU A 172 -3.70 -19.20 -29.57
CA LEU A 172 -4.38 -17.95 -29.88
C LEU A 172 -4.35 -17.62 -31.37
N ASP A 173 -3.23 -17.85 -32.07
CA ASP A 173 -3.10 -17.62 -33.52
C ASP A 173 -4.00 -18.57 -34.33
N GLY A 174 -4.29 -19.78 -33.80
CA GLY A 174 -5.25 -20.72 -34.40
C GLY A 174 -6.73 -20.32 -34.28
N SER A 175 -7.04 -19.20 -33.61
CA SER A 175 -8.39 -18.66 -33.47
C SER A 175 -8.62 -17.57 -34.54
N GLU A 176 -8.86 -17.98 -35.79
CA GLU A 176 -8.94 -17.13 -37.01
C GLU A 176 -10.07 -16.08 -37.07
N GLY A 177 -10.61 -15.61 -35.95
CA GLY A 177 -11.58 -14.53 -35.98
C GLY A 177 -11.70 -13.85 -34.63
N LEU A 178 -11.08 -12.67 -34.47
CA LEU A 178 -11.59 -11.51 -33.73
C LEU A 178 -10.48 -10.42 -33.66
N HIS A 179 -10.25 -9.73 -34.77
CA HIS A 179 -9.27 -8.63 -34.86
C HIS A 179 -9.79 -7.27 -34.32
N THR A 180 -10.45 -7.23 -33.16
CA THR A 180 -10.94 -5.95 -32.62
C THR A 180 -10.64 -5.68 -31.16
N GLN A 181 -10.17 -6.66 -30.36
CA GLN A 181 -9.74 -6.45 -28.97
C GLN A 181 -8.53 -7.33 -28.63
N GLU A 182 -7.59 -6.80 -27.82
CA GLU A 182 -6.42 -7.55 -27.34
C GLU A 182 -6.88 -8.82 -26.59
N PRO A 183 -6.56 -10.03 -27.08
CA PRO A 183 -6.96 -11.27 -26.42
C PRO A 183 -6.27 -11.34 -25.05
N ALA A 184 -7.06 -11.58 -24.01
CA ALA A 184 -6.54 -11.83 -22.67
C ALA A 184 -6.70 -13.31 -22.35
N ALA A 185 -5.63 -13.93 -21.85
CA ALA A 185 -5.65 -15.31 -21.37
C ALA A 185 -5.81 -15.32 -19.85
N LEU A 186 -6.84 -16.02 -19.35
CA LEU A 186 -6.98 -16.36 -17.95
C LEU A 186 -6.37 -17.74 -17.72
N LEU A 187 -5.24 -17.78 -17.01
CA LEU A 187 -4.61 -19.03 -16.60
C LEU A 187 -5.23 -19.50 -15.28
N VAL A 188 -6.02 -20.57 -15.35
CA VAL A 188 -6.64 -21.18 -14.18
C VAL A 188 -5.69 -22.24 -13.63
N GLY A 189 -5.06 -21.91 -12.50
CA GLY A 189 -4.20 -22.80 -11.75
C GLY A 189 -4.56 -22.81 -10.27
N ALA A 190 -4.39 -23.94 -9.60
CA ALA A 190 -4.60 -24.05 -8.16
C ALA A 190 -3.53 -23.22 -7.42
N SER A 191 -3.85 -22.03 -6.93
CA SER A 191 -2.90 -21.22 -6.16
C SER A 191 -2.87 -21.66 -4.71
N ARG A 192 -1.91 -22.52 -4.32
CA ARG A 192 -1.37 -22.63 -2.93
C ARG A 192 0.10 -23.10 -2.98
N ALA A 193 1.00 -22.19 -3.40
CA ALA A 193 2.41 -22.33 -3.82
C ALA A 193 2.75 -23.53 -4.71
N VAL A 194 3.40 -23.23 -5.83
CA VAL A 194 3.82 -24.22 -6.83
C VAL A 194 4.74 -25.24 -6.15
N PRO A 195 4.32 -26.50 -5.94
CA PRO A 195 3.71 -27.39 -6.92
C PRO A 195 2.44 -28.09 -6.41
N ALA A 196 1.29 -27.54 -6.80
CA ALA A 196 -0.01 -28.20 -6.74
C ALA A 196 -0.66 -28.25 -8.14
N LEU A 197 0.14 -28.35 -9.20
CA LEU A 197 -0.30 -28.32 -10.61
C LEU A 197 -1.03 -29.59 -11.09
N ARG A 198 -1.44 -30.50 -10.19
CA ARG A 198 -2.03 -31.79 -10.58
C ARG A 198 -3.52 -31.93 -10.27
N HIS A 199 -4.08 -31.14 -9.35
CA HIS A 199 -5.50 -31.19 -9.05
C HIS A 199 -6.09 -29.79 -8.87
N ILE A 200 -7.17 -29.55 -9.61
CA ILE A 200 -7.97 -28.34 -9.52
C ILE A 200 -9.00 -28.59 -8.41
N PRO A 201 -9.04 -27.75 -7.36
CA PRO A 201 -10.08 -27.82 -6.36
C PRO A 201 -11.47 -27.69 -7.00
N ALA A 202 -12.44 -28.53 -6.61
CA ALA A 202 -13.79 -28.56 -7.21
C ALA A 202 -14.53 -27.21 -7.09
N ASP A 203 -14.27 -26.47 -6.01
CA ASP A 203 -14.76 -25.11 -5.78
C ASP A 203 -14.28 -24.11 -6.85
N LEU A 204 -13.04 -24.26 -7.35
CA LEU A 204 -12.52 -23.41 -8.43
C LEU A 204 -13.19 -23.75 -9.77
N GLN A 205 -13.51 -25.03 -9.99
CA GLN A 205 -14.20 -25.49 -11.19
C GLN A 205 -15.62 -24.93 -11.25
N GLU A 206 -16.41 -25.09 -10.19
CA GLU A 206 -17.79 -24.57 -10.12
C GLU A 206 -17.83 -23.04 -10.30
N THR A 207 -16.92 -22.33 -9.63
CA THR A 207 -16.80 -20.87 -9.79
C THR A 207 -16.44 -20.47 -11.23
N LEU A 208 -15.55 -21.22 -11.88
CA LEU A 208 -15.18 -20.97 -13.27
C LEU A 208 -16.37 -21.19 -14.20
N GLU A 209 -17.12 -22.28 -14.02
CA GLU A 209 -18.31 -22.62 -14.81
C GLU A 209 -19.38 -21.54 -14.71
N GLU A 210 -19.57 -20.96 -13.52
CA GLU A 210 -20.50 -19.85 -13.31
C GLU A 210 -20.12 -18.59 -14.11
N ILE A 211 -18.83 -18.24 -14.15
CA ILE A 211 -18.36 -17.00 -14.79
C ILE A 211 -17.95 -17.16 -16.26
N LEU A 212 -17.78 -18.40 -16.74
CA LEU A 212 -17.26 -18.71 -18.07
C LEU A 212 -18.04 -18.03 -19.22
N PRO A 213 -19.39 -18.00 -19.22
CA PRO A 213 -20.14 -17.32 -20.28
C PRO A 213 -19.80 -15.83 -20.39
N LYS A 214 -19.59 -15.18 -19.23
CA LYS A 214 -19.20 -13.76 -19.18
C LYS A 214 -17.77 -13.56 -19.69
N LEU A 215 -16.84 -14.42 -19.30
CA LEU A 215 -15.45 -14.36 -19.78
C LEU A 215 -15.37 -14.54 -21.30
N GLN A 216 -16.13 -15.49 -21.85
CA GLN A 216 -16.21 -15.71 -23.30
C GLN A 216 -16.85 -14.52 -24.03
N ALA A 217 -17.89 -13.91 -23.47
CA ALA A 217 -18.48 -12.69 -24.03
C ALA A 217 -17.50 -11.49 -24.05
N GLU A 218 -16.54 -11.46 -23.12
CA GLU A 218 -15.45 -10.47 -23.06
C GLU A 218 -14.21 -10.87 -23.89
N ASN A 219 -14.32 -11.92 -24.72
CA ASN A 219 -13.24 -12.49 -25.53
C ASN A 219 -12.00 -12.91 -24.69
N ILE A 220 -12.24 -13.45 -23.50
CA ILE A 220 -11.22 -13.96 -22.59
C ILE A 220 -11.12 -15.48 -22.77
N HIS A 221 -9.95 -15.95 -23.19
CA HIS A 221 -9.67 -17.39 -23.34
C HIS A 221 -9.19 -17.96 -22.01
N CYS A 222 -9.85 -19.01 -21.53
CA CYS A 222 -9.51 -19.69 -20.29
C CYS A 222 -8.74 -20.97 -20.56
N PHE A 223 -7.65 -21.17 -19.82
CA PHE A 223 -6.82 -22.38 -19.93
C PHE A 223 -6.53 -22.98 -18.57
N TYR A 224 -6.66 -24.30 -18.47
CA TYR A 224 -6.14 -25.07 -17.35
C TYR A 224 -4.67 -25.43 -17.59
N LEU A 225 -3.82 -25.23 -16.58
CA LEU A 225 -2.38 -25.53 -16.68
C LEU A 225 -2.05 -27.04 -16.67
N GLY A 226 -3.06 -27.91 -16.47
CA GLY A 226 -2.90 -29.36 -16.51
C GLY A 226 -3.09 -29.97 -17.90
N HIS A 227 -2.98 -31.30 -17.98
CA HIS A 227 -3.16 -32.09 -19.22
C HIS A 227 -4.62 -32.44 -19.55
N ALA A 228 -5.54 -32.20 -18.62
CA ALA A 228 -6.96 -32.45 -18.78
C ALA A 228 -7.77 -31.19 -18.48
N SER A 229 -8.89 -31.04 -19.19
CA SER A 229 -9.87 -30.00 -18.91
C SER A 229 -11.14 -30.65 -18.36
N PRO A 230 -11.49 -30.40 -17.09
CA PRO A 230 -12.76 -30.88 -16.53
C PRO A 230 -13.97 -30.04 -16.98
N THR A 231 -13.76 -28.87 -17.60
CA THR A 231 -14.82 -27.91 -17.93
C THR A 231 -14.98 -27.76 -19.45
N LEU A 232 -16.20 -27.95 -19.94
CA LEU A 232 -16.53 -27.76 -21.36
C LEU A 232 -16.33 -26.29 -21.76
N GLY A 233 -15.61 -26.04 -22.87
CA GLY A 233 -15.30 -24.69 -23.34
C GLY A 233 -14.04 -24.06 -22.74
N VAL A 234 -13.34 -24.77 -21.85
CA VAL A 234 -12.01 -24.40 -21.32
C VAL A 234 -10.99 -25.41 -21.85
N ARG A 235 -9.83 -24.96 -22.35
CA ARG A 235 -8.80 -25.86 -22.91
C ARG A 235 -7.75 -26.23 -21.86
N ALA A 236 -7.15 -27.41 -22.01
CA ALA A 236 -6.00 -27.84 -21.23
C ALA A 236 -4.71 -27.44 -21.95
N LEU A 237 -3.83 -26.70 -21.29
CA LEU A 237 -2.59 -26.20 -21.88
C LEU A 237 -1.41 -27.16 -21.70
N GLY A 238 -1.52 -28.17 -20.83
CA GLY A 238 -0.41 -29.07 -20.48
C GLY A 238 0.22 -29.76 -21.69
N VAL A 239 -0.58 -30.28 -22.62
CA VAL A 239 -0.09 -30.94 -23.83
C VAL A 239 0.64 -29.94 -24.74
N ALA A 240 0.10 -28.73 -24.90
CA ALA A 240 0.72 -27.68 -25.69
C ALA A 240 2.04 -27.19 -25.04
N LEU A 241 2.10 -27.12 -23.71
CA LEU A 241 3.32 -26.77 -22.97
C LEU A 241 4.44 -27.79 -23.17
N ASP A 242 4.12 -29.08 -23.14
CA ASP A 242 5.11 -30.15 -23.30
C ASP A 242 5.67 -30.20 -24.74
N ALA A 243 4.83 -29.91 -25.73
CA ALA A 243 5.22 -29.87 -27.14
C ALA A 243 5.90 -28.55 -27.56
N ALA A 244 5.72 -27.48 -26.79
CA ALA A 244 6.23 -26.17 -27.13
C ALA A 244 7.76 -26.09 -27.06
N PRO A 245 8.40 -25.31 -27.95
CA PRO A 245 9.84 -25.09 -27.88
C PRO A 245 10.22 -24.21 -26.68
N SER A 246 11.44 -24.40 -26.18
CA SER A 246 11.99 -23.61 -25.05
C SER A 246 13.03 -22.57 -25.46
N HIS A 247 13.19 -22.30 -26.76
CA HIS A 247 14.13 -21.28 -27.21
C HIS A 247 13.58 -19.86 -26.95
N PRO A 248 14.46 -18.87 -26.73
CA PRO A 248 14.06 -17.50 -26.41
C PRO A 248 13.06 -16.91 -27.42
N VAL A 249 12.03 -16.25 -26.90
CA VAL A 249 11.01 -15.59 -27.71
C VAL A 249 11.62 -14.31 -28.34
N PRO A 250 11.55 -14.13 -29.67
CA PRO A 250 12.10 -12.94 -30.33
C PRO A 250 11.50 -11.63 -29.80
N ALA A 251 12.36 -10.67 -29.43
CA ALA A 251 11.94 -9.38 -28.87
C ALA A 251 11.11 -8.51 -29.84
N ASN A 252 11.18 -8.77 -31.15
CA ASN A 252 10.34 -8.07 -32.14
C ASN A 252 8.85 -8.41 -31.98
N LEU A 253 8.48 -9.57 -31.42
CA LEU A 253 7.09 -9.91 -31.12
C LEU A 253 6.47 -8.96 -30.08
N ARG A 254 7.30 -8.27 -29.30
CA ARG A 254 6.89 -7.26 -28.31
C ARG A 254 7.20 -5.82 -28.74
N ALA A 255 7.54 -5.57 -30.01
CA ALA A 255 7.86 -4.24 -30.51
C ALA A 255 6.69 -3.25 -30.47
N GLY A 256 5.44 -3.74 -30.52
CA GLY A 256 4.23 -2.92 -30.41
C GLY A 256 3.84 -2.54 -28.99
N ILE A 257 4.50 -3.11 -27.96
CA ILE A 257 4.20 -2.79 -26.56
C ILE A 257 4.64 -1.37 -26.25
N THR A 258 3.77 -0.61 -25.60
CA THR A 258 4.08 0.72 -25.09
C THR A 258 4.11 0.71 -23.57
N ARG A 259 4.66 1.77 -22.96
CA ARG A 259 4.66 1.91 -21.49
C ARG A 259 3.26 1.83 -20.85
N ARG A 260 2.22 2.22 -21.61
CA ARG A 260 0.81 2.24 -21.17
C ARG A 260 0.03 1.00 -21.60
N SER A 261 0.66 0.08 -22.33
CA SER A 261 0.02 -1.19 -22.67
C SER A 261 -0.26 -1.99 -21.37
N PRO A 262 -1.44 -2.61 -21.25
CA PRO A 262 -1.74 -3.51 -20.14
C PRO A 262 -0.74 -4.66 -20.10
N ALA A 263 -0.23 -4.96 -18.90
CA ALA A 263 0.64 -6.11 -18.63
C ALA A 263 -0.08 -7.17 -17.80
N LEU A 264 -0.90 -6.76 -16.82
CA LEU A 264 -1.63 -7.66 -15.92
C LEU A 264 -3.03 -7.10 -15.62
N PHE A 265 -4.00 -7.99 -15.42
CA PHE A 265 -5.29 -7.67 -14.82
C PHE A 265 -5.36 -8.32 -13.44
N ILE A 266 -5.49 -7.50 -12.40
CA ILE A 266 -5.61 -7.99 -11.01
C ILE A 266 -7.03 -7.73 -10.53
N TYR A 267 -7.77 -8.80 -10.23
CA TYR A 267 -9.13 -8.69 -9.72
C TYR A 267 -9.12 -8.24 -8.26
N THR A 268 -9.85 -7.17 -7.96
CA THR A 268 -10.02 -6.64 -6.60
C THR A 268 -11.43 -6.88 -6.11
N SER A 269 -11.62 -7.09 -4.81
CA SER A 269 -12.88 -7.59 -4.22
C SER A 269 -14.11 -6.70 -4.46
N GLY A 270 -13.93 -5.43 -4.84
CA GLY A 270 -15.01 -4.51 -5.20
C GLY A 270 -15.96 -4.18 -4.02
N THR A 271 -16.33 -2.91 -3.84
CA THR A 271 -17.34 -2.54 -2.83
C THR A 271 -18.74 -3.10 -3.12
N THR A 272 -19.01 -3.47 -4.37
CA THR A 272 -20.26 -4.05 -4.85
C THR A 272 -20.33 -5.58 -4.72
N GLY A 273 -19.32 -6.22 -4.10
CA GLY A 273 -19.24 -7.67 -3.91
C GLY A 273 -18.74 -8.47 -5.13
N LEU A 274 -18.85 -7.91 -6.35
CA LEU A 274 -18.29 -8.51 -7.56
C LEU A 274 -16.85 -8.04 -7.82
N PRO A 275 -15.90 -8.96 -8.07
CA PRO A 275 -14.52 -8.60 -8.37
C PRO A 275 -14.36 -7.74 -9.63
N LYS A 276 -13.53 -6.70 -9.56
CA LYS A 276 -13.26 -5.79 -10.69
C LYS A 276 -11.81 -5.90 -11.17
N PRO A 277 -11.54 -6.12 -12.47
CA PRO A 277 -10.18 -6.25 -12.99
C PRO A 277 -9.49 -4.88 -13.08
N ALA A 278 -8.58 -4.60 -12.15
CA ALA A 278 -7.72 -3.43 -12.20
C ALA A 278 -6.62 -3.61 -13.25
N ILE A 279 -6.38 -2.57 -14.06
CA ILE A 279 -5.42 -2.61 -15.16
C ILE A 279 -4.03 -2.19 -14.65
N LEU A 280 -3.06 -3.11 -14.73
CA LEU A 280 -1.66 -2.82 -14.45
C LEU A 280 -0.88 -2.77 -15.75
N THR A 281 -0.21 -1.64 -16.02
CA THR A 281 0.64 -1.46 -17.21
C THR A 281 2.05 -1.95 -16.99
N HIS A 282 2.82 -2.12 -18.07
CA HIS A 282 4.26 -2.41 -17.99
C HIS A 282 5.03 -1.38 -17.13
N GLU A 283 4.70 -0.09 -17.27
CA GLU A 283 5.29 0.97 -16.44
C GLU A 283 5.01 0.76 -14.94
N ARG A 284 3.77 0.41 -14.57
CA ARG A 284 3.40 0.15 -13.18
C ARG A 284 4.04 -1.11 -12.62
N VAL A 285 4.12 -2.18 -13.42
CA VAL A 285 4.80 -3.43 -13.03
C VAL A 285 6.28 -3.15 -12.72
N LEU A 286 7.00 -2.43 -13.59
CA LEU A 286 8.40 -2.07 -13.35
C LEU A 286 8.58 -1.12 -12.15
N GLN A 287 7.67 -0.17 -11.96
CA GLN A 287 7.72 0.73 -10.81
C GLN A 287 7.56 -0.05 -9.50
N MET A 288 6.61 -0.99 -9.45
CA MET A 288 6.32 -1.79 -8.27
C MET A 288 7.39 -2.85 -7.99
N SER A 289 7.92 -3.54 -9.01
CA SER A 289 8.98 -4.55 -8.84
C SER A 289 10.28 -3.93 -8.28
N LYS A 290 10.58 -2.67 -8.62
CA LYS A 290 11.73 -1.93 -8.09
C LYS A 290 11.58 -1.44 -6.65
N MET A 291 10.43 -1.66 -6.00
CA MET A 291 10.23 -1.24 -4.61
C MET A 291 11.16 -1.95 -3.62
N LEU A 292 11.53 -3.21 -3.86
CA LEU A 292 12.52 -3.92 -3.05
C LEU A 292 13.90 -3.23 -3.11
N SER A 293 14.34 -2.81 -4.30
CA SER A 293 15.58 -2.03 -4.40
C SER A 293 15.47 -0.69 -3.68
N LEU A 294 14.32 -0.02 -3.79
CA LEU A 294 14.07 1.28 -3.15
C LEU A 294 14.12 1.19 -1.61
N CYS A 295 13.70 0.05 -1.03
CA CYS A 295 13.74 -0.22 0.41
C CYS A 295 15.13 -0.58 0.94
N GLY A 296 16.09 -0.82 0.04
CA GLY A 296 17.45 -1.23 0.36
C GLY A 296 17.63 -2.75 0.42
N ALA A 297 16.75 -3.52 -0.21
CA ALA A 297 17.08 -4.90 -0.57
C ALA A 297 18.06 -4.91 -1.76
N THR A 298 18.81 -5.99 -1.85
CA THR A 298 19.90 -6.24 -2.80
C THR A 298 19.76 -7.64 -3.40
N ALA A 299 20.53 -7.96 -4.43
CA ALA A 299 20.53 -9.30 -5.03
C ALA A 299 20.99 -10.41 -4.07
N ASP A 300 21.74 -10.07 -3.02
CA ASP A 300 22.21 -11.02 -2.00
C ASP A 300 21.14 -11.35 -0.94
N ASP A 301 20.00 -10.66 -0.97
CA ASP A 301 18.92 -10.89 -0.01
C ASP A 301 18.06 -12.09 -0.38
N VAL A 302 17.52 -12.73 0.66
CA VAL A 302 16.52 -13.78 0.54
C VAL A 302 15.19 -13.23 1.06
N VAL A 303 14.22 -13.10 0.16
CA VAL A 303 12.90 -12.52 0.43
C VAL A 303 11.89 -13.64 0.70
N TYR A 304 11.19 -13.58 1.81
CA TYR A 304 10.13 -14.54 2.15
C TYR A 304 8.74 -13.97 1.89
N THR A 305 7.97 -14.69 1.07
CA THR A 305 6.61 -14.32 0.68
C THR A 305 5.62 -15.44 1.05
N VAL A 306 4.69 -15.09 1.94
CA VAL A 306 3.50 -15.93 2.28
C VAL A 306 2.22 -15.40 1.63
N LEU A 307 2.35 -14.35 0.81
CA LEU A 307 1.23 -13.61 0.24
C LEU A 307 0.77 -14.24 -1.07
N PRO A 308 -0.55 -14.22 -1.35
CA PRO A 308 -1.10 -14.82 -2.56
C PRO A 308 -0.62 -14.16 -3.86
N LEU A 309 -0.35 -14.98 -4.88
CA LEU A 309 0.11 -14.53 -6.20
C LEU A 309 -0.98 -13.90 -7.07
N TYR A 310 -2.27 -14.06 -6.75
CA TYR A 310 -3.32 -13.28 -7.43
C TYR A 310 -3.43 -11.85 -6.89
N HIS A 311 -2.63 -11.48 -5.88
CA HIS A 311 -2.50 -10.11 -5.39
C HIS A 311 -1.16 -9.49 -5.76
N VAL A 312 -1.17 -8.17 -5.97
CA VAL A 312 -0.01 -7.37 -6.38
C VAL A 312 1.16 -7.45 -5.38
N MET A 313 0.88 -7.59 -4.08
CA MET A 313 1.93 -7.72 -3.05
C MET A 313 2.72 -9.03 -3.20
N GLY A 314 2.03 -10.16 -3.42
CA GLY A 314 2.69 -11.47 -3.57
C GLY A 314 3.34 -11.62 -4.94
N LEU A 315 2.64 -11.29 -6.02
CA LEU A 315 3.16 -11.45 -7.37
C LEU A 315 4.15 -10.36 -7.76
N VAL A 316 3.72 -9.10 -7.76
CA VAL A 316 4.52 -8.02 -8.37
C VAL A 316 5.63 -7.56 -7.43
N LEU A 317 5.34 -7.31 -6.16
CA LEU A 317 6.37 -6.89 -5.21
C LEU A 317 7.21 -8.05 -4.70
N GLY A 318 6.61 -9.24 -4.53
CA GLY A 318 7.29 -10.44 -4.09
C GLY A 318 8.08 -11.08 -5.22
N VAL A 319 7.42 -11.95 -6.00
CA VAL A 319 8.09 -12.75 -7.03
C VAL A 319 8.76 -11.89 -8.12
N LEU A 320 8.01 -11.02 -8.80
CA LEU A 320 8.58 -10.19 -9.87
C LEU A 320 9.57 -9.16 -9.33
N GLY A 321 9.40 -8.70 -8.09
CA GLY A 321 10.37 -7.83 -7.42
C GLY A 321 11.71 -8.52 -7.21
N CYS A 322 11.69 -9.77 -6.73
CA CYS A 322 12.91 -10.57 -6.54
C CYS A 322 13.59 -10.84 -7.88
N LEU A 323 12.82 -11.21 -8.90
CA LEU A 323 13.32 -11.41 -10.26
C LEU A 323 13.91 -10.14 -10.87
N GLU A 324 13.29 -8.97 -10.70
CA GLU A 324 13.85 -7.71 -11.19
C GLU A 324 15.14 -7.31 -10.43
N LEU A 325 15.22 -7.64 -9.13
CA LEU A 325 16.36 -7.34 -8.28
C LEU A 325 17.52 -8.32 -8.45
N GLY A 326 17.24 -9.56 -8.89
CA GLY A 326 18.19 -10.68 -8.88
C GLY A 326 18.34 -11.36 -7.52
N ALA A 327 17.32 -11.24 -6.66
CA ALA A 327 17.29 -11.83 -5.32
C ALA A 327 16.56 -13.18 -5.32
N THR A 328 16.78 -13.99 -4.28
CA THR A 328 16.05 -15.26 -4.10
C THR A 328 14.72 -15.00 -3.39
N CYS A 329 13.62 -15.49 -3.98
CA CYS A 329 12.29 -15.52 -3.39
C CYS A 329 11.99 -16.89 -2.78
N VAL A 330 11.78 -16.96 -1.47
CA VAL A 330 11.26 -18.13 -0.78
C VAL A 330 9.75 -17.99 -0.67
N LEU A 331 9.03 -18.80 -1.44
CA LEU A 331 7.58 -18.75 -1.57
C LEU A 331 6.90 -19.87 -0.77
N ALA A 332 6.12 -19.49 0.23
CA ALA A 332 5.34 -20.44 1.02
C ALA A 332 3.91 -20.63 0.48
N PRO A 333 3.34 -21.84 0.56
CA PRO A 333 1.97 -22.15 0.06
C PRO A 333 0.87 -21.43 0.80
N LYS A 334 1.10 -21.18 2.08
CA LYS A 334 0.20 -20.47 2.98
C LYS A 334 1.00 -19.94 4.15
N PHE A 335 0.46 -18.91 4.80
CA PHE A 335 0.99 -18.45 6.07
C PHE A 335 0.81 -19.51 7.16
N SER A 336 1.84 -19.69 7.98
CA SER A 336 1.80 -20.50 9.20
C SER A 336 2.56 -19.76 10.31
N ALA A 337 1.83 -19.23 11.29
CA ALA A 337 2.44 -18.46 12.38
C ALA A 337 3.47 -19.30 13.19
N SER A 338 3.22 -20.60 13.34
CA SER A 338 4.09 -21.52 14.09
C SER A 338 5.36 -21.91 13.34
N CYS A 339 5.35 -21.91 12.00
CA CYS A 339 6.50 -22.28 11.16
C CYS A 339 7.28 -21.06 10.62
N PHE A 340 6.70 -19.85 10.66
CA PHE A 340 7.23 -18.67 9.98
C PHE A 340 8.72 -18.40 10.28
N TRP A 341 9.09 -18.39 11.55
CA TRP A 341 10.47 -18.12 11.97
C TRP A 341 11.40 -19.32 11.76
N ASP A 342 10.87 -20.54 11.78
CA ASP A 342 11.63 -21.75 11.44
C ASP A 342 11.99 -21.76 9.96
N ASP A 343 11.03 -21.43 9.08
CA ASP A 343 11.26 -21.22 7.65
C ASP A 343 12.31 -20.11 7.42
N CYS A 344 12.18 -18.99 8.13
CA CYS A 344 13.13 -17.88 8.02
C CYS A 344 14.56 -18.30 8.38
N ARG A 345 14.74 -19.10 9.44
CA ARG A 345 16.04 -19.64 9.83
C ARG A 345 16.56 -20.64 8.80
N GLN A 346 15.73 -21.60 8.40
CA GLN A 346 16.11 -22.69 7.49
C GLN A 346 16.58 -22.16 6.14
N HIS A 347 15.94 -21.11 5.62
CA HIS A 347 16.23 -20.55 4.31
C HIS A 347 17.11 -19.29 4.36
N GLY A 348 17.60 -18.88 5.54
CA GLY A 348 18.45 -17.69 5.67
C GLY A 348 17.77 -16.40 5.25
N VAL A 349 16.47 -16.25 5.51
CA VAL A 349 15.66 -15.11 5.08
C VAL A 349 16.18 -13.81 5.70
N THR A 350 16.38 -12.79 4.86
CA THR A 350 16.83 -11.45 5.27
C THR A 350 15.73 -10.40 5.14
N VAL A 351 14.76 -10.61 4.25
CA VAL A 351 13.63 -9.70 4.01
C VAL A 351 12.32 -10.46 4.11
N ILE A 352 11.37 -9.95 4.89
CA ILE A 352 10.02 -10.51 4.95
C ILE A 352 9.01 -9.57 4.29
N GLN A 353 8.07 -10.13 3.55
CA GLN A 353 6.87 -9.41 3.15
C GLN A 353 5.74 -9.61 4.14
N TYR A 354 4.99 -8.56 4.44
CA TYR A 354 3.86 -8.65 5.35
C TYR A 354 2.63 -7.86 4.87
N VAL A 355 1.48 -8.29 5.38
CA VAL A 355 0.31 -7.44 5.61
C VAL A 355 0.14 -7.32 7.13
N GLY A 356 -0.40 -6.21 7.64
CA GLY A 356 -0.35 -5.90 9.08
C GLY A 356 -0.80 -7.06 9.99
N GLU A 357 -1.79 -7.84 9.55
CA GLU A 357 -2.28 -9.02 10.25
C GLU A 357 -1.26 -10.14 10.39
N VAL A 358 -0.41 -10.36 9.39
CA VAL A 358 0.69 -11.33 9.48
C VAL A 358 1.58 -11.00 10.68
N LEU A 359 1.99 -9.73 10.86
CA LEU A 359 2.83 -9.35 12.00
C LEU A 359 2.08 -9.44 13.33
N ARG A 360 0.77 -9.14 13.35
CA ARG A 360 -0.07 -9.34 14.54
C ARG A 360 -0.13 -10.81 14.94
N TYR A 361 -0.41 -11.72 13.99
CA TYR A 361 -0.42 -13.16 14.25
C TYR A 361 0.91 -13.64 14.82
N LEU A 362 2.04 -13.17 14.27
CA LEU A 362 3.37 -13.50 14.79
C LEU A 362 3.52 -13.02 16.24
N CYS A 363 3.13 -11.78 16.55
CA CYS A 363 3.18 -11.22 17.90
C CYS A 363 2.30 -12.00 18.90
N ASN A 364 1.22 -12.63 18.44
CA ASN A 364 0.28 -13.39 19.27
C ASN A 364 0.65 -14.87 19.47
N THR A 365 1.71 -15.37 18.80
CA THR A 365 2.21 -16.73 19.07
C THR A 365 2.85 -16.83 20.46
N PRO A 366 2.95 -18.03 21.07
CA PRO A 366 3.73 -18.20 22.30
C PRO A 366 5.17 -17.72 22.13
N GLN A 367 5.66 -16.93 23.09
CA GLN A 367 7.04 -16.42 23.07
C GLN A 367 8.04 -17.57 23.13
N ARG A 368 9.12 -17.47 22.36
CA ARG A 368 10.21 -18.45 22.33
C ARG A 368 11.55 -17.75 22.54
N PRO A 369 12.52 -18.37 23.24
CA PRO A 369 13.87 -17.81 23.38
C PRO A 369 14.54 -17.51 22.03
N GLU A 370 14.21 -18.27 21.00
CA GLU A 370 14.77 -18.15 19.65
C GLU A 370 14.06 -17.10 18.78
N ASP A 371 13.10 -16.34 19.32
CA ASP A 371 12.33 -15.33 18.56
C ASP A 371 13.23 -14.30 17.87
N ARG A 372 14.41 -14.00 18.43
CA ARG A 372 15.39 -13.07 17.84
C ARG A 372 16.50 -13.77 17.04
N THR A 373 16.46 -15.09 16.94
CA THR A 373 17.49 -15.88 16.25
C THR A 373 17.06 -16.07 14.79
N HIS A 374 17.34 -15.07 13.96
CA HIS A 374 17.08 -15.08 12.52
C HIS A 374 17.94 -14.01 11.81
N ALA A 375 18.06 -14.09 10.48
CA ALA A 375 18.79 -13.13 9.67
C ALA A 375 17.95 -11.94 9.16
N VAL A 376 16.64 -11.93 9.48
CA VAL A 376 15.70 -10.90 9.01
C VAL A 376 16.14 -9.52 9.49
N ARG A 377 16.40 -8.62 8.53
CA ARG A 377 16.83 -7.23 8.76
C ARG A 377 15.80 -6.20 8.29
N LEU A 378 14.88 -6.61 7.42
CA LEU A 378 13.92 -5.73 6.76
C LEU A 378 12.55 -6.40 6.65
N ALA A 379 11.51 -5.66 7.00
CA ALA A 379 10.12 -6.06 6.80
C ALA A 379 9.45 -5.03 5.90
N MET A 380 8.86 -5.47 4.79
CA MET A 380 8.20 -4.59 3.83
C MET A 380 6.74 -5.00 3.67
N GLY A 381 5.82 -4.05 3.81
CA GLY A 381 4.41 -4.40 3.82
C GLY A 381 3.50 -3.21 4.00
N ASN A 382 2.23 -3.51 4.29
CA ASN A 382 1.19 -2.50 4.46
C ASN A 382 0.22 -2.85 5.60
N GLY A 383 -0.48 -1.83 6.09
CA GLY A 383 -1.50 -1.91 7.11
C GLY A 383 -0.98 -2.15 8.53
N LEU A 384 0.29 -1.90 8.86
CA LEU A 384 0.81 -2.17 10.20
C LEU A 384 0.30 -1.15 11.23
N ARG A 385 -0.33 -1.65 12.29
CA ARG A 385 -0.77 -0.83 13.43
C ARG A 385 0.41 -0.46 14.33
N ALA A 386 0.34 0.69 15.00
CA ALA A 386 1.43 1.22 15.82
C ALA A 386 1.75 0.32 17.04
N ASP A 387 0.72 -0.20 17.71
CA ASP A 387 0.83 -1.13 18.83
C ASP A 387 1.51 -2.46 18.41
N VAL A 388 1.11 -3.00 17.26
CA VAL A 388 1.72 -4.22 16.69
C VAL A 388 3.16 -3.94 16.25
N TRP A 389 3.45 -2.78 15.67
CA TRP A 389 4.80 -2.38 15.26
C TRP A 389 5.77 -2.40 16.46
N GLU A 390 5.38 -1.76 17.56
CA GLU A 390 6.19 -1.69 18.79
C GLU A 390 6.42 -3.08 19.38
N THR A 391 5.35 -3.86 19.51
CA THR A 391 5.40 -5.24 20.00
C THR A 391 6.31 -6.12 19.12
N PHE A 392 6.20 -5.99 17.81
CA PHE A 392 6.99 -6.75 16.84
C PHE A 392 8.49 -6.45 16.98
N GLN A 393 8.87 -5.17 17.05
CA GLN A 393 10.27 -4.78 17.25
C GLN A 393 10.81 -5.22 18.61
N GLN A 394 10.01 -5.11 19.68
CA GLN A 394 10.40 -5.57 21.00
C GLN A 394 10.64 -7.07 21.02
N ARG A 395 9.80 -7.86 20.34
CA ARG A 395 9.88 -9.32 20.37
C ARG A 395 10.96 -9.87 19.45
N PHE A 396 10.92 -9.51 18.16
CA PHE A 396 11.75 -10.10 17.12
C PHE A 396 13.02 -9.29 16.82
N GLY A 397 13.21 -8.14 17.48
CA GLY A 397 14.42 -7.32 17.38
C GLY A 397 14.26 -6.15 16.41
N PRO A 398 15.36 -5.38 16.19
CA PRO A 398 15.34 -4.10 15.49
C PRO A 398 15.27 -4.26 13.96
N ILE A 399 14.24 -4.96 13.48
CA ILE A 399 13.96 -5.14 12.06
C ILE A 399 13.48 -3.80 11.50
N ARG A 400 14.11 -3.34 10.43
CA ARG A 400 13.67 -2.12 9.75
C ARG A 400 12.32 -2.38 9.10
N ILE A 401 11.28 -1.67 9.52
CA ILE A 401 9.95 -1.78 8.92
C ILE A 401 9.79 -0.69 7.85
N TRP A 402 9.34 -1.11 6.67
CA TRP A 402 9.12 -0.26 5.51
C TRP A 402 7.65 -0.37 5.08
N GLU A 403 6.85 0.52 5.68
CA GLU A 403 5.43 0.62 5.42
C GLU A 403 5.17 1.32 4.07
N ILE A 404 4.30 0.72 3.27
CA ILE A 404 3.84 1.27 2.00
C ILE A 404 2.31 1.36 1.98
N TYR A 405 1.80 2.41 1.36
CA TYR A 405 0.38 2.58 1.10
C TYR A 405 0.12 2.72 -0.39
N GLY A 406 -0.93 2.05 -0.87
CA GLY A 406 -1.43 2.14 -2.22
C GLY A 406 -2.52 1.11 -2.49
N SER A 407 -3.32 1.36 -3.52
CA SER A 407 -4.29 0.41 -4.07
C SER A 407 -3.83 -0.10 -5.43
N THR A 408 -4.38 -1.24 -5.85
CA THR A 408 -4.09 -1.85 -7.15
C THR A 408 -4.45 -0.90 -8.31
N GLU A 409 -5.61 -0.25 -8.21
CA GLU A 409 -6.10 0.73 -9.17
C GLU A 409 -5.52 2.15 -8.99
N GLY A 410 -4.84 2.40 -7.86
CA GLY A 410 -4.41 3.73 -7.45
C GLY A 410 -3.28 4.29 -8.32
N ASN A 411 -3.32 5.61 -8.53
CA ASN A 411 -2.33 6.35 -9.32
C ASN A 411 -1.20 6.97 -8.46
N ILE A 412 -1.30 6.92 -7.14
CA ILE A 412 -0.28 7.36 -6.17
C ILE A 412 -0.02 6.25 -5.16
N GLY A 413 1.23 6.14 -4.70
CA GLY A 413 1.63 5.34 -3.55
C GLY A 413 2.44 6.18 -2.56
N LEU A 414 2.32 5.87 -1.27
CA LEU A 414 3.07 6.52 -0.19
C LEU A 414 4.03 5.53 0.43
N VAL A 415 5.18 6.01 0.90
CA VAL A 415 6.21 5.18 1.51
C VAL A 415 6.69 5.83 2.79
N ASN A 416 6.79 5.05 3.86
CA ASN A 416 7.34 5.47 5.13
C ASN A 416 8.87 5.29 5.15
N TYR A 417 9.56 6.04 4.29
CA TYR A 417 11.01 5.91 4.14
C TYR A 417 11.81 6.38 5.37
N VAL A 418 11.19 7.16 6.25
CA VAL A 418 11.76 7.60 7.54
C VAL A 418 11.60 6.55 8.63
N GLY A 419 10.61 5.65 8.52
CA GLY A 419 10.36 4.60 9.52
C GLY A 419 9.64 5.10 10.77
N ARG A 420 8.72 6.08 10.63
CA ARG A 420 7.93 6.58 11.76
C ARG A 420 6.83 5.57 12.13
N CYS A 421 6.83 5.09 13.37
CA CYS A 421 5.82 4.14 13.85
C CYS A 421 4.39 4.63 13.57
N GLY A 422 3.54 3.74 13.04
CA GLY A 422 2.14 4.01 12.74
C GLY A 422 1.87 4.89 11.51
N ALA A 423 2.88 5.50 10.89
CA ALA A 423 2.71 6.27 9.67
C ALA A 423 2.68 5.36 8.43
N LEU A 424 1.76 5.61 7.52
CA LEU A 424 1.67 4.95 6.21
C LEU A 424 2.76 5.40 5.25
N GLY A 425 3.14 6.67 5.37
CA GLY A 425 4.12 7.27 4.51
C GLY A 425 4.34 8.73 4.83
N LYS A 426 5.33 9.32 4.15
CA LYS A 426 5.66 10.72 4.30
C LYS A 426 5.64 11.42 2.96
N ILE A 427 5.00 12.57 2.90
CA ILE A 427 4.98 13.43 1.72
C ILE A 427 5.43 14.84 2.09
N SER A 428 6.60 15.21 1.58
CA SER A 428 7.14 16.54 1.73
C SER A 428 6.47 17.52 0.76
N CYS A 429 6.68 18.82 0.95
CA CYS A 429 6.20 19.82 0.00
C CYS A 429 6.72 19.56 -1.44
N LEU A 430 7.97 19.12 -1.59
CA LEU A 430 8.57 18.79 -2.89
C LEU A 430 7.91 17.54 -3.52
N LEU A 431 7.68 16.50 -2.71
CA LEU A 431 7.01 15.28 -3.18
C LEU A 431 5.55 15.53 -3.54
N ARG A 432 4.87 16.42 -2.79
CA ARG A 432 3.49 16.85 -3.08
C ARG A 432 3.36 17.57 -4.41
N MET A 433 4.40 18.29 -4.86
CA MET A 433 4.41 18.90 -6.20
C MET A 433 4.47 17.86 -7.32
N LEU A 434 5.19 16.75 -7.12
CA LEU A 434 5.30 15.68 -8.12
C LEU A 434 4.05 14.80 -8.16
N SER A 435 3.51 14.47 -6.98
CA SER A 435 2.36 13.60 -6.81
C SER A 435 1.26 14.35 -6.03
N PRO A 436 0.49 15.21 -6.72
CA PRO A 436 -0.51 16.05 -6.08
C PRO A 436 -1.71 15.22 -5.59
N PHE A 437 -2.07 15.43 -4.33
CA PHE A 437 -3.26 14.90 -3.69
C PHE A 437 -3.87 15.96 -2.76
N GLU A 438 -5.12 15.75 -2.39
CA GLU A 438 -5.85 16.54 -1.41
C GLU A 438 -6.44 15.62 -0.35
N LEU A 439 -6.47 16.12 0.90
CA LEU A 439 -7.32 15.57 1.95
C LEU A 439 -8.48 16.53 2.11
N VAL A 440 -9.70 16.04 1.88
CA VAL A 440 -10.91 16.87 1.88
C VAL A 440 -11.90 16.38 2.91
N GLN A 441 -12.74 17.30 3.38
CA GLN A 441 -13.91 16.95 4.18
C GLN A 441 -14.80 16.01 3.38
N TYR A 442 -15.41 15.05 4.06
CA TYR A 442 -16.28 14.05 3.45
C TYR A 442 -17.58 13.96 4.25
N ASP A 443 -18.67 13.77 3.52
CA ASP A 443 -19.97 13.45 4.08
C ASP A 443 -20.16 11.93 4.06
N MET A 444 -20.52 11.37 5.20
CA MET A 444 -20.68 9.93 5.38
C MET A 444 -22.05 9.41 4.96
N GLU A 445 -23.08 10.26 4.97
CA GLU A 445 -24.43 9.86 4.55
C GLU A 445 -24.53 9.82 3.03
N MET A 446 -23.90 10.80 2.37
CA MET A 446 -23.88 10.87 0.91
C MET A 446 -22.71 10.08 0.29
N GLU A 447 -21.75 9.61 1.11
CA GLU A 447 -20.48 9.02 0.66
C GLU A 447 -19.70 9.91 -0.34
N GLU A 448 -19.86 11.24 -0.23
CA GLU A 448 -19.35 12.23 -1.17
C GLU A 448 -18.47 13.29 -0.47
N PRO A 449 -17.48 13.88 -1.16
CA PRO A 449 -16.73 15.02 -0.63
C PRO A 449 -17.62 16.23 -0.35
N VAL A 450 -17.42 16.89 0.79
CA VAL A 450 -18.14 18.14 1.12
C VAL A 450 -17.63 19.27 0.24
N ARG A 451 -18.56 20.03 -0.34
CA ARG A 451 -18.27 21.14 -1.25
C ARG A 451 -18.65 22.49 -0.63
N ASP A 452 -17.89 23.52 -0.96
CA ASP A 452 -18.20 24.91 -0.63
C ASP A 452 -19.29 25.50 -1.53
N LYS A 453 -19.63 26.78 -1.29
CA LYS A 453 -20.66 27.50 -2.08
C LYS A 453 -20.28 27.69 -3.55
N GLN A 454 -19.00 27.54 -3.89
CA GLN A 454 -18.47 27.64 -5.24
C GLN A 454 -18.43 26.27 -5.94
N GLY A 455 -18.80 25.19 -5.22
CA GLY A 455 -18.82 23.83 -5.73
C GLY A 455 -17.49 23.09 -5.60
N PHE A 456 -16.48 23.63 -4.90
CA PHE A 456 -15.18 22.98 -4.73
C PHE A 456 -15.08 22.20 -3.41
N CYS A 457 -14.29 21.13 -3.38
CA CYS A 457 -14.12 20.34 -2.16
C CYS A 457 -13.36 21.13 -1.08
N ILE A 458 -13.83 21.01 0.17
CA ILE A 458 -13.25 21.72 1.32
C ILE A 458 -12.04 20.94 1.85
N PRO A 459 -10.81 21.48 1.83
CA PRO A 459 -9.64 20.78 2.37
C PRO A 459 -9.65 20.74 3.90
N VAL A 460 -9.04 19.70 4.48
CA VAL A 460 -8.85 19.59 5.94
C VAL A 460 -7.48 20.14 6.39
N GLY A 461 -7.41 20.57 7.64
CA GLY A 461 -6.19 21.04 8.28
C GLY A 461 -5.23 19.91 8.71
N PRO A 462 -4.00 20.24 9.12
CA PRO A 462 -3.07 19.25 9.65
C PRO A 462 -3.62 18.53 10.89
N GLY A 463 -3.57 17.20 10.88
CA GLY A 463 -4.03 16.30 11.93
C GLY A 463 -5.51 15.91 11.82
N GLU A 464 -6.29 16.65 11.04
CA GLU A 464 -7.70 16.35 10.78
C GLU A 464 -7.85 15.19 9.79
N ALA A 465 -8.89 14.40 9.98
CA ALA A 465 -9.22 13.28 9.11
C ALA A 465 -9.90 13.82 7.83
N GLY A 466 -9.39 13.43 6.67
CA GLY A 466 -9.96 13.79 5.38
C GLY A 466 -9.86 12.65 4.37
N LEU A 467 -10.81 12.61 3.45
CA LEU A 467 -10.83 11.66 2.35
C LEU A 467 -9.66 11.95 1.40
N LEU A 468 -8.86 10.93 1.11
CA LEU A 468 -7.74 11.04 0.19
C LEU A 468 -8.24 11.03 -1.26
N LEU A 469 -8.07 12.18 -1.92
CA LEU A 469 -8.29 12.35 -3.35
C LEU A 469 -6.94 12.56 -4.05
N THR A 470 -6.63 11.74 -5.04
CA THR A 470 -5.36 11.82 -5.78
C THR A 470 -5.58 12.34 -7.18
N ARG A 471 -4.80 13.34 -7.59
CA ARG A 471 -5.11 14.06 -8.84
C ARG A 471 -4.80 13.20 -10.06
N VAL A 472 -5.71 13.18 -11.04
CA VAL A 472 -5.51 12.49 -12.32
C VAL A 472 -4.82 13.43 -13.30
N VAL A 473 -3.58 13.09 -13.67
CA VAL A 473 -2.74 13.87 -14.60
C VAL A 473 -1.97 12.94 -15.53
N GLY A 474 -1.43 13.45 -16.64
CA GLY A 474 -0.80 12.61 -17.66
C GLY A 474 0.35 11.72 -17.17
N HIS A 475 1.07 12.14 -16.12
CA HIS A 475 2.14 11.37 -15.47
C HIS A 475 1.66 10.51 -14.27
N HIS A 476 0.42 10.70 -13.81
CA HIS A 476 -0.26 9.87 -12.81
C HIS A 476 -1.69 9.54 -13.28
N PRO A 477 -1.84 8.78 -14.39
CA PRO A 477 -3.16 8.47 -14.92
C PRO A 477 -3.90 7.50 -14.00
N PHE A 478 -5.22 7.62 -13.96
CA PHE A 478 -6.11 6.58 -13.45
C PHE A 478 -6.63 5.78 -14.65
N LEU A 479 -6.22 4.52 -14.76
CA LEU A 479 -6.61 3.65 -15.87
C LEU A 479 -7.97 2.98 -15.66
N GLY A 480 -8.43 2.94 -14.41
CA GLY A 480 -9.70 2.33 -14.05
C GLY A 480 -9.70 0.81 -14.13
N TYR A 481 -10.88 0.27 -14.39
CA TYR A 481 -11.16 -1.15 -14.49
C TYR A 481 -11.40 -1.56 -15.95
N ARG A 482 -11.02 -2.78 -16.33
CA ARG A 482 -11.48 -3.37 -17.59
C ARG A 482 -12.99 -3.65 -17.48
N GLY A 483 -13.75 -3.27 -18.50
CA GLY A 483 -15.21 -3.41 -18.53
C GLY A 483 -15.95 -2.07 -18.70
N PRO A 484 -17.22 -1.98 -18.25
CA PRO A 484 -18.05 -0.78 -18.42
C PRO A 484 -17.41 0.47 -17.82
N ARG A 485 -17.46 1.59 -18.56
CA ARG A 485 -16.79 2.86 -18.19
C ARG A 485 -17.32 3.44 -16.89
N GLU A 486 -18.59 3.19 -16.60
CA GLU A 486 -19.30 3.66 -15.41
C GLU A 486 -18.63 3.15 -14.12
N LEU A 487 -18.00 1.97 -14.15
CA LEU A 487 -17.26 1.43 -12.99
C LEU A 487 -16.05 2.29 -12.64
N SER A 488 -15.39 2.86 -13.65
CA SER A 488 -14.22 3.72 -13.49
C SER A 488 -14.62 5.15 -13.20
N GLU A 489 -15.66 5.66 -13.87
CA GLU A 489 -16.15 7.04 -13.72
C GLU A 489 -16.69 7.32 -12.31
N ARG A 490 -17.35 6.34 -11.67
CA ARG A 490 -17.81 6.44 -10.26
C ARG A 490 -16.67 6.66 -9.25
N LYS A 491 -15.42 6.38 -9.63
CA LYS A 491 -14.25 6.62 -8.79
C LYS A 491 -13.63 7.99 -9.01
N LEU A 492 -14.13 8.78 -9.95
CA LEU A 492 -13.61 10.10 -10.27
C LEU A 492 -14.45 11.19 -9.62
N VAL A 493 -13.77 12.18 -9.07
CA VAL A 493 -14.36 13.39 -8.49
C VAL A 493 -13.87 14.57 -9.31
N GLN A 494 -14.81 15.35 -9.86
CA GLN A 494 -14.52 16.56 -10.62
C GLN A 494 -14.57 17.80 -9.73
N ASP A 495 -13.95 18.89 -10.16
CA ASP A 495 -14.03 20.21 -9.53
C ASP A 495 -13.64 20.19 -8.05
N VAL A 496 -12.51 19.58 -7.72
CA VAL A 496 -12.02 19.43 -6.33
C VAL A 496 -11.37 20.71 -5.83
N ARG A 497 -10.43 21.29 -6.58
CA ARG A 497 -9.75 22.55 -6.21
C ARG A 497 -9.98 23.67 -7.21
N ARG A 498 -10.31 23.33 -8.45
CA ARG A 498 -10.57 24.27 -9.54
C ARG A 498 -11.46 23.61 -10.58
N GLN A 499 -12.16 24.43 -11.35
CA GLN A 499 -13.02 23.95 -12.41
C GLN A 499 -12.25 23.06 -13.43
N GLY A 500 -12.81 21.91 -13.75
CA GLY A 500 -12.30 20.92 -14.69
C GLY A 500 -11.14 20.06 -14.18
N ASP A 501 -10.71 20.21 -12.92
CA ASP A 501 -9.77 19.24 -12.36
C ASP A 501 -10.47 17.92 -11.98
N VAL A 502 -9.72 16.82 -12.06
CA VAL A 502 -10.25 15.47 -11.85
C VAL A 502 -9.32 14.73 -10.88
N TYR A 503 -9.92 14.09 -9.89
CA TYR A 503 -9.24 13.30 -8.88
C TYR A 503 -9.82 11.90 -8.79
N TYR A 504 -8.99 10.94 -8.46
CA TYR A 504 -9.39 9.59 -8.10
C TYR A 504 -9.72 9.56 -6.59
N ASN A 505 -10.91 9.07 -6.27
CA ASN A 505 -11.35 8.80 -4.91
C ASN A 505 -10.83 7.42 -4.47
N THR A 506 -9.86 7.44 -3.56
CA THR A 506 -9.25 6.22 -3.00
C THR A 506 -10.22 5.45 -2.10
N GLY A 507 -11.21 6.13 -1.52
CA GLY A 507 -12.09 5.61 -0.48
C GLY A 507 -11.41 5.49 0.90
N ASP A 508 -10.19 5.98 1.07
CA ASP A 508 -9.48 5.94 2.35
C ASP A 508 -9.45 7.33 3.01
N VAL A 509 -9.75 7.37 4.31
CA VAL A 509 -9.70 8.56 5.14
C VAL A 509 -8.37 8.58 5.88
N LEU A 510 -7.57 9.63 5.65
CA LEU A 510 -6.25 9.79 6.23
C LEU A 510 -6.16 11.09 7.03
N ALA A 511 -5.21 11.16 7.95
CA ALA A 511 -4.82 12.41 8.60
C ALA A 511 -3.35 12.69 8.32
N MET A 512 -3.00 13.93 7.98
CA MET A 512 -1.62 14.34 7.74
C MET A 512 -1.12 15.27 8.85
N ASP A 513 -0.03 14.94 9.51
CA ASP A 513 0.57 15.83 10.51
C ASP A 513 1.36 16.99 9.88
N ARG A 514 1.84 17.91 10.72
CA ARG A 514 2.61 19.09 10.28
C ARG A 514 3.97 18.75 9.67
N GLU A 515 4.48 17.54 9.88
CA GLU A 515 5.74 17.04 9.33
C GLU A 515 5.53 16.29 8.00
N GLY A 516 4.27 16.16 7.55
CA GLY A 516 3.89 15.50 6.30
C GLY A 516 3.76 13.98 6.41
N PHE A 517 3.69 13.42 7.62
CA PHE A 517 3.36 12.01 7.79
C PHE A 517 1.86 11.79 7.70
N LEU A 518 1.49 10.75 6.97
CA LEU A 518 0.10 10.34 6.77
C LEU A 518 -0.21 9.13 7.64
N TYR A 519 -1.34 9.19 8.33
CA TYR A 519 -1.85 8.13 9.20
C TYR A 519 -3.20 7.67 8.68
N PHE A 520 -3.40 6.36 8.62
CA PHE A 520 -4.69 5.79 8.31
C PHE A 520 -5.69 6.09 9.43
N ARG A 521 -6.87 6.58 9.07
CA ARG A 521 -7.98 6.75 10.02
C ARG A 521 -9.07 5.74 9.72
N ASP A 522 -9.56 5.73 8.49
CA ASP A 522 -10.66 4.87 8.13
C ASP A 522 -10.74 4.56 6.64
N ARG A 523 -11.70 3.72 6.27
CA ARG A 523 -12.11 3.46 4.89
C ARG A 523 -13.60 3.72 4.76
N LEU A 524 -14.01 4.37 3.68
CA LEU A 524 -15.42 4.50 3.33
C LEU A 524 -16.04 3.09 3.24
N GLY A 525 -17.11 2.88 4.01
CA GLY A 525 -17.79 1.60 4.17
C GLY A 525 -17.33 0.73 5.36
N ASP A 526 -16.19 1.04 6.00
CA ASP A 526 -15.73 0.36 7.24
C ASP A 526 -16.14 1.09 8.52
N THR A 527 -16.92 2.17 8.42
CA THR A 527 -17.52 2.93 9.53
C THR A 527 -19.00 2.69 9.64
N PHE A 528 -19.57 2.97 10.80
CA PHE A 528 -21.01 3.06 10.96
C PHE A 528 -21.41 4.25 11.84
N ARG A 529 -22.65 4.74 11.68
CA ARG A 529 -23.15 5.89 12.43
C ARG A 529 -24.12 5.45 13.52
N TRP A 530 -23.89 5.88 14.76
CA TRP A 530 -24.75 5.57 15.91
C TRP A 530 -25.11 6.84 16.68
N LYS A 531 -26.41 7.10 16.90
CA LYS A 531 -26.92 8.28 17.62
C LYS A 531 -26.35 9.62 17.14
N GLY A 532 -26.20 9.76 15.83
CA GLY A 532 -25.67 10.98 15.22
C GLY A 532 -24.13 11.05 15.16
N GLU A 533 -23.42 10.10 15.78
CA GLU A 533 -21.96 10.09 15.88
C GLU A 533 -21.34 9.01 14.98
N ASN A 534 -20.15 9.28 14.44
CA ASN A 534 -19.43 8.32 13.61
C ASN A 534 -18.57 7.40 14.47
N VAL A 535 -18.66 6.10 14.21
CA VAL A 535 -17.88 5.08 14.89
C VAL A 535 -16.93 4.42 13.89
N SER A 536 -15.63 4.61 14.12
CA SER A 536 -14.59 3.89 13.41
C SER A 536 -14.53 2.46 13.92
N THR A 537 -14.80 1.47 13.07
CA THR A 537 -14.69 0.06 13.48
C THR A 537 -13.27 -0.28 13.93
N ARG A 538 -12.26 0.32 13.29
CA ARG A 538 -10.85 0.11 13.61
C ARG A 538 -10.44 0.68 14.96
N GLU A 539 -10.96 1.85 15.34
CA GLU A 539 -10.72 2.43 16.67
C GLU A 539 -11.25 1.49 17.76
N VAL A 540 -12.47 1.01 17.58
CA VAL A 540 -13.10 0.07 18.51
C VAL A 540 -12.33 -1.25 18.54
N GLU A 541 -11.92 -1.80 17.38
CA GLU A 541 -11.06 -2.98 17.30
C GLU A 541 -9.74 -2.80 18.05
N GLY A 542 -9.11 -1.63 17.95
CA GLY A 542 -7.85 -1.31 18.64
C GLY A 542 -7.99 -1.14 20.16
N VAL A 543 -9.19 -0.77 20.65
CA VAL A 543 -9.49 -0.80 22.08
C VAL A 543 -9.75 -2.24 22.54
N LEU A 544 -10.52 -3.01 21.76
CA LEU A 544 -10.84 -4.41 22.08
C LEU A 544 -9.60 -5.32 22.07
N SER A 545 -8.62 -5.06 21.20
CA SER A 545 -7.37 -5.83 21.13
C SER A 545 -6.49 -5.72 22.38
N GLN A 546 -6.77 -4.76 23.26
CA GLN A 546 -6.06 -4.59 24.54
C GLN A 546 -6.68 -5.40 25.68
N VAL A 547 -7.76 -6.15 25.43
CA VAL A 547 -8.41 -7.01 26.41
C VAL A 547 -7.76 -8.39 26.38
N ASP A 548 -7.16 -8.80 27.50
CA ASP A 548 -6.33 -10.00 27.63
C ASP A 548 -7.00 -11.34 27.27
N PHE A 549 -8.32 -11.47 27.47
CA PHE A 549 -9.06 -12.68 27.10
C PHE A 549 -9.58 -12.66 25.65
N LEU A 550 -9.41 -11.57 24.90
CA LEU A 550 -9.77 -11.47 23.49
C LEU A 550 -8.53 -11.67 22.61
N GLN A 551 -8.59 -12.67 21.73
CA GLN A 551 -7.54 -12.93 20.74
C GLN A 551 -7.71 -12.01 19.52
N GLU A 552 -8.95 -11.88 19.05
CA GLU A 552 -9.31 -11.10 17.86
C GLU A 552 -10.66 -10.42 18.02
N ALA A 553 -10.83 -9.29 17.34
CA ALA A 553 -12.10 -8.56 17.27
C ALA A 553 -12.33 -8.06 15.84
N ASN A 554 -13.56 -8.23 15.37
CA ASN A 554 -14.06 -7.75 14.09
C ASN A 554 -15.30 -6.89 14.35
N VAL A 555 -15.18 -5.57 14.20
CA VAL A 555 -16.25 -4.63 14.58
C VAL A 555 -17.03 -4.19 13.34
N TYR A 556 -18.35 -4.14 13.46
CA TYR A 556 -19.26 -3.75 12.38
C TYR A 556 -20.55 -3.14 12.93
N GLY A 557 -21.25 -2.40 12.08
CA GLY A 557 -22.55 -1.82 12.41
C GLY A 557 -23.70 -2.72 12.01
N VAL A 558 -24.71 -2.86 12.87
CA VAL A 558 -25.94 -3.64 12.61
C VAL A 558 -27.19 -2.76 12.71
N SER A 559 -28.19 -3.03 11.89
CA SER A 559 -29.48 -2.32 11.99
C SER A 559 -30.33 -2.91 13.11
N VAL A 560 -30.84 -2.05 13.99
CA VAL A 560 -31.84 -2.42 15.01
C VAL A 560 -33.18 -1.78 14.63
N PRO A 561 -34.29 -2.53 14.60
CA PRO A 561 -35.61 -1.96 14.33
C PRO A 561 -35.93 -0.77 15.26
N GLY A 562 -36.51 0.29 14.71
CA GLY A 562 -36.87 1.49 15.48
C GLY A 562 -35.69 2.40 15.87
N CYS A 563 -34.46 2.04 15.52
CA CYS A 563 -33.27 2.86 15.76
C CYS A 563 -32.73 3.45 14.46
N GLU A 564 -32.41 4.75 14.47
CA GLU A 564 -31.75 5.41 13.34
C GLU A 564 -30.24 5.14 13.36
N GLY A 565 -29.67 4.85 12.19
CA GLY A 565 -28.26 4.46 12.04
C GLY A 565 -28.01 2.96 12.25
N LYS A 566 -26.81 2.65 12.72
CA LYS A 566 -26.30 1.30 12.93
C LYS A 566 -25.72 1.20 14.34
N VAL A 567 -26.09 0.17 15.07
CA VAL A 567 -25.58 -0.11 16.41
C VAL A 567 -24.26 -0.88 16.31
N GLY A 568 -23.30 -0.57 17.17
CA GLY A 568 -22.02 -1.26 17.17
C GLY A 568 -22.14 -2.71 17.64
N MET A 569 -21.54 -3.62 16.86
CA MET A 569 -21.42 -5.04 17.19
C MET A 569 -19.98 -5.50 16.96
N ALA A 570 -19.48 -6.40 17.80
CA ALA A 570 -18.17 -7.02 17.62
C ALA A 570 -18.28 -8.54 17.60
N ALA A 571 -17.75 -9.17 16.55
CA ALA A 571 -17.44 -10.59 16.57
C ALA A 571 -16.05 -10.78 17.15
N VAL A 572 -15.90 -11.59 18.19
CA VAL A 572 -14.65 -11.77 18.93
C VAL A 572 -14.27 -13.24 19.04
N GLN A 573 -12.97 -13.49 19.00
CA GLN A 573 -12.40 -14.80 19.31
C GLN A 573 -11.74 -14.73 20.68
N LEU A 574 -11.96 -15.73 21.54
CA LEU A 574 -11.31 -15.82 22.84
C LEU A 574 -9.91 -16.41 22.71
N VAL A 575 -9.01 -15.99 23.59
CA VAL A 575 -7.72 -16.67 23.76
C VAL A 575 -7.97 -18.12 24.25
N PRO A 576 -7.31 -19.15 23.69
CA PRO A 576 -7.53 -20.53 24.08
C PRO A 576 -7.38 -20.73 25.60
N GLY A 577 -8.39 -21.36 26.21
CA GLY A 577 -8.44 -21.61 27.66
C GLY A 577 -8.91 -20.43 28.51
N GLN A 578 -9.19 -19.26 27.92
CA GLN A 578 -9.83 -18.13 28.61
C GLN A 578 -11.35 -18.19 28.45
N THR A 579 -12.06 -17.58 29.41
CA THR A 579 -13.52 -17.43 29.38
C THR A 579 -13.89 -15.97 29.20
N PHE A 580 -15.02 -15.71 28.55
CA PHE A 580 -15.52 -14.35 28.36
C PHE A 580 -15.95 -13.70 29.69
N ASP A 581 -15.35 -12.56 30.03
CA ASP A 581 -15.73 -11.74 31.18
C ASP A 581 -16.43 -10.45 30.74
N GLY A 582 -17.76 -10.48 30.73
CA GLY A 582 -18.59 -9.36 30.32
C GLY A 582 -18.49 -8.12 31.23
N ARG A 583 -18.12 -8.27 32.51
CA ARG A 583 -17.93 -7.13 33.43
C ARG A 583 -16.59 -6.45 33.18
N LYS A 584 -15.54 -7.24 32.95
CA LYS A 584 -14.22 -6.72 32.60
C LYS A 584 -14.26 -6.00 31.25
N LEU A 585 -14.92 -6.59 30.24
CA LEU A 585 -15.12 -5.93 28.95
C LEU A 585 -15.87 -4.61 29.10
N TYR A 586 -16.98 -4.59 29.85
CA TYR A 586 -17.76 -3.39 30.11
C TYR A 586 -16.90 -2.26 30.70
N ARG A 587 -16.10 -2.56 31.72
CA ARG A 587 -15.21 -1.57 32.36
C ARG A 587 -14.16 -1.04 31.38
N HIS A 588 -13.60 -1.92 30.56
CA HIS A 588 -12.57 -1.58 29.57
C HIS A 588 -13.13 -0.65 28.49
N VAL A 589 -14.22 -1.04 27.81
CA VAL A 589 -14.81 -0.20 26.75
C VAL A 589 -15.34 1.13 27.31
N ARG A 590 -15.80 1.16 28.57
CA ARG A 590 -16.22 2.41 29.22
C ARG A 590 -15.06 3.37 29.49
N ALA A 591 -13.88 2.84 29.83
CA ALA A 591 -12.71 3.65 30.13
C ALA A 591 -12.08 4.28 28.88
N TRP A 592 -12.15 3.59 27.75
CA TRP A 592 -11.40 3.96 26.54
C TRP A 592 -12.26 4.45 25.36
N LEU A 593 -13.57 4.12 25.34
CA LEU A 593 -14.46 4.55 24.27
C LEU A 593 -15.57 5.49 24.79
N PRO A 594 -15.92 6.53 24.01
CA PRO A 594 -17.11 7.33 24.28
C PRO A 594 -18.37 6.48 24.16
N ASP A 595 -19.47 6.91 24.80
CA ASP A 595 -20.71 6.14 24.92
C ASP A 595 -21.24 5.64 23.57
N TYR A 596 -21.17 6.48 22.53
CA TYR A 596 -21.67 6.16 21.18
C TYR A 596 -20.79 5.14 20.42
N ALA A 597 -19.51 5.00 20.75
CA ALA A 597 -18.59 4.09 20.04
C ALA A 597 -18.54 2.68 20.64
N ARG A 598 -19.17 2.48 21.82
CA ARG A 598 -19.15 1.19 22.50
C ARG A 598 -19.98 0.16 21.73
N PRO A 599 -19.45 -1.06 21.50
CA PRO A 599 -20.27 -2.16 21.02
C PRO A 599 -21.42 -2.41 22.00
N HIS A 600 -22.64 -2.59 21.46
CA HIS A 600 -23.79 -3.00 22.25
C HIS A 600 -24.01 -4.51 22.17
N PHE A 601 -23.49 -5.15 21.11
CA PHE A 601 -23.56 -6.60 20.93
C PHE A 601 -22.17 -7.20 20.79
N ILE A 602 -21.95 -8.36 21.40
CA ILE A 602 -20.74 -9.16 21.24
C ILE A 602 -21.16 -10.55 20.77
N ARG A 603 -20.53 -11.04 19.70
CA ARG A 603 -20.67 -12.42 19.21
C ARG A 603 -19.36 -13.16 19.44
N ILE A 604 -19.39 -14.29 20.12
CA ILE A 604 -18.18 -15.08 20.36
C ILE A 604 -18.09 -16.17 19.31
N GLN A 605 -16.98 -16.25 18.60
CA GLN A 605 -16.76 -17.28 17.57
C GLN A 605 -15.46 -18.03 17.85
N ASP A 606 -15.45 -19.32 17.54
CA ASP A 606 -14.25 -20.15 17.64
C ASP A 606 -13.19 -19.73 16.61
N VAL A 607 -13.64 -19.31 15.42
CA VAL A 607 -12.78 -18.85 14.32
C VAL A 607 -13.46 -17.70 13.59
N LEU A 608 -12.74 -16.60 13.41
CA LEU A 608 -13.20 -15.49 12.57
C LEU A 608 -12.89 -15.77 11.10
N GLU A 609 -13.85 -15.50 10.22
CA GLU A 609 -13.66 -15.66 8.78
C GLU A 609 -12.68 -14.62 8.25
N ILE A 610 -11.58 -15.10 7.67
CA ILE A 610 -10.56 -14.26 7.02
C ILE A 610 -10.54 -14.52 5.52
N THR A 611 -10.37 -13.45 4.75
CA THR A 611 -10.05 -13.57 3.33
C THR A 611 -8.67 -14.19 3.16
N SER A 612 -8.40 -14.58 1.93
CA SER A 612 -7.11 -15.09 1.52
C SER A 612 -5.98 -14.04 1.51
N THR A 613 -6.30 -12.76 1.78
CA THR A 613 -5.32 -11.70 2.14
C THR A 613 -5.27 -11.39 3.63
N PHE A 614 -5.76 -12.32 4.46
CA PHE A 614 -5.78 -12.22 5.91
C PHE A 614 -6.61 -11.04 6.45
N LYS A 615 -7.60 -10.55 5.69
CA LYS A 615 -8.55 -9.52 6.15
C LYS A 615 -9.79 -10.17 6.74
N LEU A 616 -10.31 -9.65 7.85
CA LEU A 616 -11.57 -10.13 8.44
C LEU A 616 -12.76 -9.82 7.53
N VAL A 617 -13.66 -10.79 7.34
CA VAL A 617 -14.86 -10.66 6.50
C VAL A 617 -16.03 -10.14 7.34
N LYS A 618 -16.67 -9.05 6.89
CA LYS A 618 -17.79 -8.41 7.61
C LYS A 618 -19.17 -8.67 6.97
N THR A 619 -19.24 -8.96 5.68
CA THR A 619 -20.51 -9.01 4.91
C THR A 619 -21.52 -9.99 5.50
N ARG A 620 -21.08 -11.21 5.81
CA ARG A 620 -21.93 -12.24 6.42
C ARG A 620 -22.37 -11.83 7.83
N LEU A 621 -21.44 -11.32 8.64
CA LEU A 621 -21.69 -10.89 10.01
C LEU A 621 -22.70 -9.74 10.09
N VAL A 622 -22.60 -8.76 9.18
CA VAL A 622 -23.56 -7.65 9.06
C VAL A 622 -24.95 -8.15 8.67
N ARG A 623 -25.03 -9.15 7.77
CA ARG A 623 -26.31 -9.72 7.33
C ARG A 623 -26.99 -10.52 8.43
N GLU A 624 -26.24 -11.33 9.18
CA GLU A 624 -26.77 -12.13 10.29
C GLU A 624 -27.10 -11.26 11.51
N GLY A 625 -26.31 -10.21 11.75
CA GLY A 625 -26.52 -9.25 12.83
C GLY A 625 -26.51 -9.91 14.21
N PHE A 626 -27.49 -9.55 15.03
CA PHE A 626 -27.70 -10.06 16.39
C PHE A 626 -28.93 -10.99 16.48
N ASN A 627 -29.36 -11.57 15.35
CA ASN A 627 -30.55 -12.41 15.29
C ASN A 627 -30.28 -13.79 15.94
N VAL A 628 -30.92 -14.03 17.08
CA VAL A 628 -30.79 -15.26 17.89
C VAL A 628 -31.31 -16.52 17.20
N ASP A 629 -32.17 -16.40 16.19
CA ASP A 629 -32.72 -17.54 15.45
C ASP A 629 -31.80 -17.99 14.30
N VAL A 630 -30.91 -17.10 13.86
CA VAL A 630 -29.97 -17.34 12.74
C VAL A 630 -28.57 -17.63 13.26
N VAL A 631 -28.15 -16.95 14.32
CA VAL A 631 -26.80 -17.03 14.87
C VAL A 631 -26.73 -18.13 15.93
N VAL A 632 -25.95 -19.16 15.63
CA VAL A 632 -25.68 -20.29 16.56
C VAL A 632 -24.64 -19.91 17.63
N ASP A 633 -23.78 -18.95 17.30
CA ASP A 633 -22.70 -18.48 18.16
C ASP A 633 -23.23 -17.76 19.41
N PRO A 634 -22.54 -17.84 20.57
CA PRO A 634 -22.94 -17.10 21.77
C PRO A 634 -23.00 -15.59 21.54
N LEU A 635 -24.18 -15.01 21.75
CA LEU A 635 -24.43 -13.57 21.67
C LEU A 635 -24.55 -12.96 23.06
N PHE A 636 -24.02 -11.75 23.21
CA PHE A 636 -24.11 -10.95 24.42
C PHE A 636 -24.56 -9.52 24.08
N VAL A 637 -25.24 -8.88 25.02
CA VAL A 637 -25.73 -7.51 24.92
C VAL A 637 -25.25 -6.66 26.09
N LEU A 638 -24.99 -5.40 25.83
CA LEU A 638 -24.62 -4.39 26.82
C LEU A 638 -25.79 -4.09 27.76
N ASP A 639 -25.59 -4.33 29.06
CA ASP A 639 -26.53 -4.02 30.14
C ASP A 639 -25.90 -2.98 31.07
N HIS A 640 -26.35 -1.73 30.94
CA HIS A 640 -25.88 -0.62 31.78
C HIS A 640 -26.28 -0.79 33.26
N GLY A 641 -27.43 -1.41 33.53
CA GLY A 641 -27.89 -1.65 34.90
C GLY A 641 -27.04 -2.69 35.61
N ALA A 642 -26.69 -3.77 34.93
CA ALA A 642 -25.81 -4.82 35.44
C ALA A 642 -24.31 -4.49 35.32
N GLN A 643 -23.96 -3.41 34.62
CA GLN A 643 -22.58 -3.00 34.30
C GLN A 643 -21.77 -4.15 33.68
N ALA A 644 -22.37 -4.85 32.72
CA ALA A 644 -21.80 -6.04 32.10
C ALA A 644 -22.36 -6.27 30.69
N PHE A 645 -21.62 -7.02 29.87
CA PHE A 645 -22.19 -7.74 28.74
C PHE A 645 -22.82 -9.06 29.22
N ARG A 646 -24.11 -9.26 28.94
CA ARG A 646 -24.89 -10.44 29.38
C ARG A 646 -25.36 -11.26 28.18
N PRO A 647 -25.58 -12.58 28.32
CA PRO A 647 -26.12 -13.38 27.24
C PRO A 647 -27.39 -12.77 26.65
N LEU A 648 -27.44 -12.66 25.33
CA LEU A 648 -28.60 -12.18 24.59
C LEU A 648 -29.60 -13.33 24.46
N THR A 649 -30.55 -13.41 25.39
CA THR A 649 -31.64 -14.40 25.34
C THR A 649 -32.71 -13.98 24.33
N THR A 650 -33.57 -14.92 23.92
CA THR A 650 -34.70 -14.64 23.01
C THR A 650 -35.62 -13.52 23.54
N ASP A 651 -35.83 -13.46 24.85
CA ASP A 651 -36.63 -12.41 25.49
C ASP A 651 -35.95 -11.04 25.39
N ILE A 652 -34.63 -10.96 25.62
CA ILE A 652 -33.89 -9.70 25.50
C ILE A 652 -33.80 -9.27 24.03
N HIS A 653 -33.60 -10.22 23.10
CA HIS A 653 -33.64 -9.95 21.67
C HIS A 653 -34.98 -9.37 21.25
N ARG A 654 -36.11 -9.94 21.72
CA ARG A 654 -37.44 -9.38 21.48
C ARG A 654 -37.57 -7.97 22.05
N ALA A 655 -37.11 -7.74 23.29
CA ALA A 655 -37.14 -6.43 23.93
C ALA A 655 -36.32 -5.38 23.16
N VAL A 656 -35.17 -5.76 22.61
CA VAL A 656 -34.34 -4.91 21.72
C VAL A 656 -35.09 -4.56 20.45
N CYS A 657 -35.69 -5.54 19.76
CA CYS A 657 -36.43 -5.33 18.51
C CYS A 657 -37.71 -4.51 18.70
N GLU A 658 -38.36 -4.62 19.86
CA GLU A 658 -39.55 -3.84 20.25
C GLU A 658 -39.19 -2.44 20.80
N GLY A 659 -37.90 -2.13 20.98
CA GLY A 659 -37.44 -0.86 21.53
C GLY A 659 -37.67 -0.67 23.04
N THR A 660 -38.01 -1.74 23.76
CA THR A 660 -38.18 -1.73 25.23
C THR A 660 -36.87 -1.94 25.98
N TRP A 661 -35.84 -2.48 25.32
CA TRP A 661 -34.48 -2.54 25.84
C TRP A 661 -33.71 -1.25 25.50
N ARG A 662 -33.14 -0.60 26.51
CA ARG A 662 -32.37 0.63 26.32
C ARG A 662 -30.98 0.32 25.75
N LEU A 663 -30.78 0.69 24.49
CA LEU A 663 -29.47 0.77 23.83
C LEU A 663 -28.82 2.11 24.12
#